data_AF-A0A7C3X0H6-F1
#
_entry.id   AF-A0A7C3X0H6-F1
#
_cell.length_a   1.000
_cell.length_b   1.000
_cell.length_c   1.000
_cell.angle_alpha   90.00
_cell.angle_beta   90.00
_cell.angle_gamma   90.00
#
_symmetry.space_group_name_H-M   'P 1'
#
loop_
_entity.id
_entity.type
_entity.pdbx_description
1 polymer ?
#
loop_
_entity_poly.entity_id
_entity_poly.type
_entity_poly.pdbx_seq_one_letter_code
_entity_poly.pdbx_strand_id
1 'polypeptide(L)'
;MTFLWEQMWERLASEEFDLIVIGGGIVGACVARDATLRGLKVALLERKDFASATSGASSKLIHGGLRYLMNLEIGLVRESLKERRIWSQIAPHLVNSLPFILPIHGNKKFRERLMYSLGLKAYDWLSYDRNRLSDPNKFIPPHKRVSRQDILAIEPRLEEMNFNDALLFHDYQMYSPERLAWACLKQSITQGAVVLNYTEVVGFLRDKTRIVGVKIKNRDDGRETQIKGKVIVNATGPWADRLIAIATEKEPARKIIRSKGIHILTKPLTTKYAIAMPGKGTHFFVLPWQGYSLLGTTDTIYQGDPDDVHVSERELVEFLSMINRGFEGANLRRGDVLFFYAGLRPIVEKDPQETEEEFNSYNASRSAEVFDHAQDACDGLITAVGGKWTTSRHLAERVVNKVFEKLGATPPPCKTDLTPVHGVDFHVFNEFLDEVKKQYADFPPEIIENLAHNYGTEIHKVLELALIDPQLGEPLSNTRKEIGAQVVYAVREEMARHLNDVLFRRTNMGNLGDPGEDVLRKTIDLMSHELAWQETVCDSEKNKSRVQFVSWARTFVIVNPKAWGNMTGKIWPNIEKKIHHAIGPVKVAFTEKQGHGTILAREALTEGYEQIIAVGGDGTINEVVNGFFKDDKRINPEAVFAIISTGTGRDFSRTLGWPYDIDQQIEHLAETSVYPLDLGKMKFVNLQGEEVSRYFVNIASFGLSGATDRAVNRYVWLKQYSGKLAFFLGMLQALLTYRNKSVRLKIDNQFDDVLDIKTVAVCNGKYFGSGMKVSPNSEINDGWFDVIVIPGISTFELLLNVNKVYQGTHLTHPEIKIFKAQKVVATPAHTAGEVLLDVDGEVPGYLPASFEILHDAIYVRIAPKKEIEAD
;
A
#
# COMPACT_ATOMS: atom_id res chain seq x y z
N MET A 1 -29.53 -22.69 -19.15
CA MET A 1 -29.21 -21.52 -19.99
C MET A 1 -27.72 -21.57 -20.29
N THR A 2 -27.30 -21.38 -21.54
CA THR A 2 -25.88 -21.26 -21.87
C THR A 2 -25.47 -19.81 -21.63
N PHE A 3 -24.67 -19.55 -20.60
CA PHE A 3 -24.20 -18.20 -20.26
C PHE A 3 -23.36 -17.60 -21.39
N LEU A 4 -23.33 -16.26 -21.45
CA LEU A 4 -22.57 -15.51 -22.45
C LEU A 4 -21.10 -15.99 -22.55
N TRP A 5 -20.49 -16.34 -21.43
CA TRP A 5 -19.11 -16.83 -21.39
C TRP A 5 -18.91 -18.13 -22.18
N GLU A 6 -19.79 -19.13 -22.01
CA GLU A 6 -19.69 -20.42 -22.73
C GLU A 6 -19.88 -20.23 -24.24
N GLN A 7 -20.81 -19.35 -24.62
CA GLN A 7 -21.03 -18.99 -26.04
C GLN A 7 -19.76 -18.37 -26.65
N MET A 8 -19.07 -17.49 -25.91
CA MET A 8 -17.82 -16.90 -26.37
C MET A 8 -16.69 -17.93 -26.46
N TRP A 9 -16.63 -18.89 -25.53
CA TRP A 9 -15.63 -19.97 -25.56
C TRP A 9 -15.76 -20.85 -26.81
N GLU A 10 -16.98 -21.25 -27.16
CA GLU A 10 -17.26 -22.05 -28.38
C GLU A 10 -16.87 -21.31 -29.66
N ARG A 11 -17.21 -20.02 -29.73
CA ARG A 11 -16.81 -19.15 -30.85
C ARG A 11 -15.30 -18.98 -30.94
N LEU A 12 -14.62 -18.79 -29.81
CA LEU A 12 -13.17 -18.63 -29.77
C LEU A 12 -12.45 -19.82 -30.41
N ALA A 13 -12.90 -21.05 -30.15
CA ALA A 13 -12.28 -22.28 -30.65
C ALA A 13 -12.55 -22.57 -32.14
N SER A 14 -13.60 -21.99 -32.72
CA SER A 14 -14.05 -22.29 -34.09
C SER A 14 -13.77 -21.18 -35.09
N GLU A 15 -13.45 -19.98 -34.62
CA GLU A 15 -13.26 -18.80 -35.45
C GLU A 15 -11.77 -18.46 -35.64
N GLU A 16 -11.40 -17.99 -36.85
CA GLU A 16 -10.14 -17.27 -37.06
C GLU A 16 -10.38 -15.75 -36.92
N PHE A 17 -9.40 -15.04 -36.38
CA PHE A 17 -9.50 -13.61 -36.06
C PHE A 17 -8.52 -12.75 -36.87
N ASP A 18 -8.91 -11.53 -37.20
CA ASP A 18 -8.00 -10.54 -37.79
C ASP A 18 -7.06 -9.97 -36.71
N LEU A 19 -7.58 -9.80 -35.50
CA LEU A 19 -6.87 -9.25 -34.36
C LEU A 19 -7.16 -10.03 -33.08
N ILE A 20 -6.10 -10.41 -32.36
CA ILE A 20 -6.17 -10.89 -30.98
C ILE A 20 -5.60 -9.81 -30.06
N VAL A 21 -6.38 -9.37 -29.07
CA VAL A 21 -5.97 -8.41 -28.05
C VAL A 21 -5.73 -9.16 -26.74
N ILE A 22 -4.56 -8.98 -26.14
CA ILE A 22 -4.19 -9.62 -24.86
C ILE A 22 -4.18 -8.56 -23.76
N GLY A 23 -5.07 -8.73 -22.79
CA GLY A 23 -5.29 -7.79 -21.69
C GLY A 23 -6.63 -7.05 -21.83
N GLY A 24 -7.52 -7.26 -20.86
CA GLY A 24 -8.83 -6.64 -20.71
C GLY A 24 -8.84 -5.43 -19.77
N GLY A 25 -7.70 -4.76 -19.62
CA GLY A 25 -7.64 -3.40 -19.08
C GLY A 25 -8.16 -2.37 -20.09
N ILE A 26 -8.17 -1.09 -19.70
CA ILE A 26 -8.77 -0.04 -20.54
C ILE A 26 -8.12 0.10 -21.92
N VAL A 27 -6.79 -0.09 -22.03
CA VAL A 27 -6.11 -0.03 -23.33
C VAL A 27 -6.64 -1.11 -24.26
N GLY A 28 -6.69 -2.37 -23.81
CA GLY A 28 -7.22 -3.47 -24.61
C GLY A 28 -8.71 -3.32 -24.92
N ALA A 29 -9.51 -2.83 -23.96
CA ALA A 29 -10.93 -2.53 -24.18
C ALA A 29 -11.14 -1.48 -25.27
N CYS A 30 -10.37 -0.39 -25.26
CA CYS A 30 -10.42 0.63 -26.31
C CYS A 30 -9.91 0.11 -27.66
N VAL A 31 -8.86 -0.73 -27.68
CA VAL A 31 -8.35 -1.35 -28.92
C VAL A 31 -9.40 -2.27 -29.54
N ALA A 32 -10.02 -3.16 -28.75
CA ALA A 32 -11.07 -4.05 -29.24
C ALA A 32 -12.27 -3.26 -29.77
N ARG A 33 -12.67 -2.20 -29.05
CA ARG A 33 -13.76 -1.30 -29.44
C ARG A 33 -13.47 -0.59 -30.77
N ASP A 34 -12.29 0.00 -30.93
CA ASP A 34 -11.94 0.69 -32.17
C ASP A 34 -11.80 -0.28 -33.34
N ALA A 35 -11.14 -1.42 -33.14
CA ALA A 35 -10.96 -2.44 -34.17
C ALA A 35 -12.30 -2.99 -34.69
N THR A 36 -13.23 -3.31 -33.79
CA THR A 36 -14.57 -3.81 -34.17
C THR A 36 -15.40 -2.75 -34.91
N LEU A 37 -15.38 -1.50 -34.46
CA LEU A 37 -16.07 -0.40 -35.16
C LEU A 37 -15.50 -0.10 -36.55
N ARG A 38 -14.27 -0.54 -36.83
CA ARG A 38 -13.63 -0.49 -38.16
C ARG A 38 -13.73 -1.80 -38.93
N GLY A 39 -14.54 -2.75 -38.45
CA GLY A 39 -14.90 -3.98 -39.17
C GLY A 39 -13.92 -5.14 -39.01
N LEU A 40 -12.95 -5.07 -38.09
CA LEU A 40 -12.07 -6.20 -37.81
C LEU A 40 -12.77 -7.28 -36.98
N LYS A 41 -12.48 -8.54 -37.27
CA LYS A 41 -12.89 -9.65 -36.41
C LYS A 41 -11.92 -9.81 -35.24
N VAL A 42 -12.40 -9.56 -34.02
CA VAL A 42 -11.56 -9.40 -32.83
C VAL A 42 -11.84 -10.49 -31.79
N ALA A 43 -10.75 -11.04 -31.23
CA ALA A 43 -10.77 -11.75 -29.95
C ALA A 43 -10.05 -10.91 -28.87
N LEU A 44 -10.60 -10.83 -27.67
CA LEU A 44 -9.93 -10.24 -26.49
C LEU A 44 -9.83 -11.27 -25.36
N LEU A 45 -8.63 -11.42 -24.81
CA LEU A 45 -8.31 -12.42 -23.80
C LEU A 45 -7.76 -11.72 -22.55
N GLU A 46 -8.40 -11.92 -21.40
CA GLU A 46 -7.98 -11.38 -20.10
C GLU A 46 -7.73 -12.53 -19.12
N ARG A 47 -6.57 -12.50 -18.45
CA ARG A 47 -6.11 -13.56 -17.53
C ARG A 47 -6.91 -13.59 -16.22
N LYS A 48 -7.33 -12.43 -15.69
CA LYS A 48 -8.17 -12.30 -14.49
C LYS A 48 -9.56 -11.82 -14.95
N ASP A 49 -10.22 -10.93 -14.21
CA ASP A 49 -11.41 -10.24 -14.70
C ASP A 49 -11.06 -8.91 -15.39
N PHE A 50 -11.99 -8.40 -16.19
CA PHE A 50 -11.83 -7.13 -16.89
C PHE A 50 -11.59 -5.98 -15.91
N ALA A 51 -10.69 -5.07 -16.28
CA ALA A 51 -10.26 -3.93 -15.47
C ALA A 51 -9.75 -4.25 -14.03
N SER A 52 -9.43 -5.51 -13.72
CA SER A 52 -9.11 -5.96 -12.34
C SER A 52 -7.76 -5.47 -11.76
N ALA A 53 -6.90 -4.86 -12.57
CA ALA A 53 -5.59 -4.36 -12.15
C ALA A 53 -5.54 -2.82 -12.17
N THR A 54 -4.57 -2.22 -12.86
CA THR A 54 -4.33 -0.77 -12.90
C THR A 54 -5.55 0.06 -13.34
N SER A 55 -6.41 -0.48 -14.20
CA SER A 55 -7.59 0.24 -14.70
C SER A 55 -8.64 0.50 -13.60
N GLY A 56 -8.86 -0.45 -12.69
CA GLY A 56 -9.70 -0.25 -11.48
C GLY A 56 -8.96 0.47 -10.35
N ALA A 57 -7.65 0.27 -10.25
CA ALA A 57 -6.79 0.87 -9.22
C ALA A 57 -6.29 2.30 -9.55
N SER A 58 -7.12 3.13 -10.20
CA SER A 58 -6.77 4.53 -10.53
C SER A 58 -7.26 5.53 -9.46
N SER A 59 -6.91 6.82 -9.62
CA SER A 59 -7.56 7.90 -8.85
C SER A 59 -9.01 8.17 -9.28
N LYS A 60 -9.53 7.40 -10.25
CA LYS A 60 -10.91 7.50 -10.73
C LYS A 60 -11.22 8.85 -11.40
N LEU A 61 -10.20 9.52 -11.94
CA LEU A 61 -10.29 10.81 -12.62
C LEU A 61 -10.05 10.69 -14.12
N ILE A 62 -10.76 11.51 -14.89
CA ILE A 62 -10.44 11.84 -16.27
C ILE A 62 -9.93 13.28 -16.27
N HIS A 63 -8.62 13.45 -16.15
CA HIS A 63 -7.97 14.75 -15.99
C HIS A 63 -7.12 15.13 -17.20
N GLY A 64 -7.05 16.43 -17.51
CA GLY A 64 -6.26 16.98 -18.62
C GLY A 64 -4.76 17.14 -18.33
N GLY A 65 -4.29 16.72 -17.15
CA GLY A 65 -2.86 16.64 -16.86
C GLY A 65 -2.17 17.99 -16.62
N LEU A 66 -2.80 18.89 -15.85
CA LEU A 66 -2.28 20.23 -15.52
C LEU A 66 -0.77 20.25 -15.16
N ARG A 67 -0.31 19.24 -14.40
CA ARG A 67 1.09 19.11 -13.97
C ARG A 67 2.09 19.04 -15.12
N TYR A 68 1.74 18.45 -16.26
CA TYR A 68 2.67 18.32 -17.40
C TYR A 68 3.02 19.66 -18.05
N LEU A 69 2.24 20.73 -17.79
CA LEU A 69 2.62 22.09 -18.18
C LEU A 69 3.90 22.58 -17.50
N MET A 70 4.22 22.07 -16.31
CA MET A 70 5.48 22.38 -15.62
C MET A 70 6.70 21.90 -16.41
N ASN A 71 6.54 20.83 -17.19
CA ASN A 71 7.58 20.25 -18.05
C ASN A 71 7.45 20.71 -19.52
N LEU A 72 6.59 21.70 -19.81
CA LEU A 72 6.30 22.20 -21.16
C LEU A 72 5.82 21.12 -22.16
N GLU A 73 5.23 20.02 -21.68
CA GLU A 73 4.68 18.94 -22.52
C GLU A 73 3.29 19.33 -23.09
N ILE A 74 3.22 20.46 -23.81
CA ILE A 74 1.97 21.09 -24.29
C ILE A 74 1.14 20.12 -25.14
N GLY A 75 1.78 19.32 -25.99
CA GLY A 75 1.11 18.32 -26.83
C GLY A 75 0.36 17.27 -26.01
N LEU A 76 0.99 16.75 -24.95
CA LEU A 76 0.39 15.77 -24.05
C LEU A 76 -0.78 16.36 -23.25
N VAL A 77 -0.66 17.62 -22.83
CA VAL A 77 -1.74 18.35 -22.15
C VAL A 77 -2.93 18.55 -23.10
N ARG A 78 -2.69 18.98 -24.33
CA ARG A 78 -3.74 19.20 -25.33
C ARG A 78 -4.47 17.89 -25.68
N GLU A 79 -3.73 16.80 -25.87
CA GLU A 79 -4.27 15.46 -26.07
C GLU A 79 -5.17 15.07 -24.89
N SER A 80 -4.66 15.18 -23.66
CA SER A 80 -5.41 14.84 -22.44
C SER A 80 -6.68 15.68 -22.29
N LEU A 81 -6.64 16.98 -22.60
CA LEU A 81 -7.80 17.87 -22.58
C LEU A 81 -8.85 17.51 -23.65
N LYS A 82 -8.42 17.12 -24.85
CA LYS A 82 -9.31 16.64 -25.92
C LYS A 82 -10.03 15.36 -25.49
N GLU A 83 -9.27 14.38 -25.03
CA GLU A 83 -9.80 13.08 -24.64
C GLU A 83 -10.69 13.18 -23.40
N ARG A 84 -10.37 14.08 -22.47
CA ARG A 84 -11.24 14.41 -21.32
C ARG A 84 -12.64 14.82 -21.76
N ARG A 85 -12.74 15.72 -22.74
CA ARG A 85 -14.03 16.12 -23.31
C ARG A 85 -14.72 14.94 -23.97
N ILE A 86 -14.00 14.17 -24.80
CA ILE A 86 -14.56 13.02 -25.52
C ILE A 86 -15.18 12.02 -24.55
N TRP A 87 -14.49 11.64 -23.46
CA TRP A 87 -15.03 10.72 -22.46
C TRP A 87 -16.34 11.22 -21.84
N SER A 88 -16.44 12.51 -21.54
CA SER A 88 -17.69 13.10 -21.02
C SER A 88 -18.85 13.08 -22.03
N GLN A 89 -18.54 13.06 -23.33
CA GLN A 89 -19.52 13.00 -24.41
C GLN A 89 -19.97 11.57 -24.73
N ILE A 90 -19.03 10.63 -24.81
CA ILE A 90 -19.33 9.25 -25.25
C ILE A 90 -19.82 8.37 -24.11
N ALA A 91 -19.59 8.74 -22.85
CA ALA A 91 -20.02 8.02 -21.67
C ALA A 91 -20.63 8.95 -20.60
N PRO A 92 -21.70 9.72 -20.93
CA PRO A 92 -22.25 10.75 -20.05
C PRO A 92 -22.84 10.21 -18.74
N HIS A 93 -23.26 8.94 -18.70
CA HIS A 93 -23.72 8.28 -17.46
C HIS A 93 -22.56 7.89 -16.52
N LEU A 94 -21.33 7.76 -17.00
CA LEU A 94 -20.19 7.30 -16.21
C LEU A 94 -19.15 8.38 -15.93
N VAL A 95 -19.21 9.54 -16.59
CA VAL A 95 -18.22 10.61 -16.46
C VAL A 95 -18.90 11.90 -16.01
N ASN A 96 -18.56 12.38 -14.81
CA ASN A 96 -19.19 13.55 -14.17
C ASN A 96 -18.17 14.67 -13.97
N SER A 97 -18.63 15.92 -14.13
CA SER A 97 -17.82 17.10 -13.84
C SER A 97 -17.51 17.15 -12.35
N LEU A 98 -16.24 17.41 -11.99
CA LEU A 98 -15.76 17.52 -10.61
C LEU A 98 -14.99 18.84 -10.44
N PRO A 99 -15.46 19.76 -9.57
CA PRO A 99 -14.69 20.94 -9.21
C PRO A 99 -13.48 20.57 -8.32
N PHE A 100 -12.35 21.20 -8.60
CA PHE A 100 -11.09 21.06 -7.86
C PHE A 100 -10.75 22.36 -7.13
N ILE A 101 -10.48 22.26 -5.84
CA ILE A 101 -9.90 23.30 -5.00
C ILE A 101 -8.39 23.04 -4.91
N LEU A 102 -7.60 24.05 -5.26
CA LEU A 102 -6.15 24.08 -5.08
C LEU A 102 -5.81 25.20 -4.08
N PRO A 103 -5.64 24.89 -2.78
CA PRO A 103 -5.29 25.88 -1.76
C PRO A 103 -3.89 26.47 -1.97
N ILE A 104 -3.76 27.80 -1.90
CA ILE A 104 -2.49 28.53 -1.99
C ILE A 104 -2.03 28.86 -0.57
N HIS A 105 -1.03 28.11 -0.10
CA HIS A 105 -0.53 28.19 1.27
C HIS A 105 0.25 29.48 1.54
N GLY A 106 0.21 29.94 2.80
CA GLY A 106 0.68 31.24 3.28
C GLY A 106 2.09 31.63 2.82
N ASN A 107 3.03 30.69 2.95
CA ASN A 107 4.47 30.92 2.79
C ASN A 107 4.96 30.94 1.33
N LYS A 108 4.07 30.73 0.35
CA LYS A 108 4.46 30.73 -1.07
C LYS A 108 4.80 32.13 -1.56
N LYS A 109 6.02 32.30 -2.09
CA LYS A 109 6.53 33.55 -2.68
C LYS A 109 5.60 34.03 -3.81
N PHE A 110 5.51 35.33 -4.03
CA PHE A 110 4.70 35.95 -5.09
C PHE A 110 4.89 35.28 -6.47
N ARG A 111 6.12 34.88 -6.80
CA ARG A 111 6.47 34.19 -8.05
C ARG A 111 5.73 32.86 -8.26
N GLU A 112 5.57 32.07 -7.20
CA GLU A 112 4.85 30.78 -7.28
C GLU A 112 3.35 30.99 -7.52
N ARG A 113 2.77 31.99 -6.85
CA ARG A 113 1.35 32.36 -7.05
C ARG A 113 1.09 32.77 -8.50
N LEU A 114 2.00 33.58 -9.08
CA LEU A 114 1.92 33.98 -10.47
C LEU A 114 2.05 32.78 -11.42
N MET A 115 2.97 31.86 -11.14
CA MET A 115 3.18 30.63 -11.92
C MET A 115 1.92 29.75 -11.96
N TYR A 116 1.26 29.51 -10.82
CA TYR A 116 0.00 28.74 -10.80
C TYR A 116 -1.11 29.39 -11.63
N SER A 117 -1.26 30.71 -11.54
CA SER A 117 -2.27 31.44 -12.33
C SER A 117 -1.96 31.40 -13.82
N LEU A 118 -0.69 31.56 -14.23
CA LEU A 118 -0.28 31.44 -15.62
C LEU A 118 -0.49 30.02 -16.16
N GLY A 119 -0.15 28.99 -15.37
CA GLY A 119 -0.37 27.59 -15.74
C GLY A 119 -1.84 27.27 -15.98
N LEU A 120 -2.74 27.68 -15.09
CA LEU A 120 -4.19 27.47 -15.28
C LEU A 120 -4.78 28.30 -16.42
N LYS A 121 -4.30 29.54 -16.66
CA LYS A 121 -4.69 30.30 -17.85
C LYS A 121 -4.30 29.58 -19.13
N ALA A 122 -3.09 29.04 -19.19
CA ALA A 122 -2.65 28.22 -20.32
C ALA A 122 -3.49 26.96 -20.46
N TYR A 123 -3.82 26.29 -19.35
CA TYR A 123 -4.68 25.11 -19.34
C TYR A 123 -6.08 25.41 -19.90
N ASP A 124 -6.71 26.50 -19.48
CA ASP A 124 -8.01 26.94 -19.99
C ASP A 124 -7.97 27.28 -21.49
N TRP A 125 -6.89 27.92 -21.95
CA TRP A 125 -6.69 28.28 -23.35
C TRP A 125 -6.49 27.05 -24.22
N LEU A 126 -5.66 26.09 -23.78
CA LEU A 126 -5.49 24.81 -24.46
C LEU A 126 -6.78 23.98 -24.46
N SER A 127 -7.68 24.24 -23.51
CA SER A 127 -8.99 23.63 -23.37
C SER A 127 -10.11 24.42 -24.06
N TYR A 128 -9.81 25.18 -25.11
CA TYR A 128 -10.77 26.04 -25.84
C TYR A 128 -12.03 25.33 -26.33
N ASP A 129 -11.96 24.01 -26.52
CA ASP A 129 -13.03 23.19 -27.07
C ASP A 129 -13.80 22.38 -26.01
N ARG A 130 -13.57 22.65 -24.71
CA ARG A 130 -14.10 21.87 -23.57
C ARG A 130 -15.62 21.71 -23.50
N ASN A 131 -16.38 22.71 -23.93
CA ASN A 131 -17.84 22.71 -23.86
C ASN A 131 -18.49 22.49 -25.24
N ARG A 132 -17.74 21.93 -26.21
CA ARG A 132 -18.33 21.40 -27.45
C ARG A 132 -18.94 20.03 -27.16
N LEU A 133 -20.01 20.02 -26.38
CA LEU A 133 -20.70 18.84 -25.84
C LEU A 133 -22.20 18.98 -26.09
N SER A 134 -22.90 17.85 -26.22
CA SER A 134 -24.36 17.82 -26.32
C SER A 134 -25.05 18.01 -24.96
N ASP A 135 -24.46 17.46 -23.89
CA ASP A 135 -25.02 17.53 -22.54
C ASP A 135 -24.50 18.78 -21.79
N PRO A 136 -25.35 19.78 -21.49
CA PRO A 136 -24.94 20.99 -20.78
C PRO A 136 -24.54 20.71 -19.32
N ASN A 137 -25.02 19.61 -18.71
CA ASN A 137 -24.65 19.23 -17.34
C ASN A 137 -23.18 18.79 -17.23
N LYS A 138 -22.52 18.54 -18.36
CA LYS A 138 -21.10 18.21 -18.43
C LYS A 138 -20.23 19.44 -18.63
N PHE A 139 -20.78 20.63 -18.84
CA PHE A 139 -19.96 21.81 -19.08
C PHE A 139 -19.06 22.15 -17.90
N ILE A 140 -17.84 22.58 -18.22
CA ILE A 140 -16.85 23.00 -17.24
C ILE A 140 -16.51 24.50 -17.43
N PRO A 141 -16.63 25.31 -16.37
CA PRO A 141 -16.28 26.73 -16.43
C PRO A 141 -14.76 26.92 -16.47
N PRO A 142 -14.26 28.11 -16.90
CA PRO A 142 -12.86 28.48 -16.73
C PRO A 142 -12.47 28.47 -15.25
N HIS A 143 -11.16 28.39 -14.98
CA HIS A 143 -10.67 28.51 -13.61
C HIS A 143 -10.97 29.90 -13.02
N LYS A 144 -11.14 29.95 -11.70
CA LYS A 144 -11.29 31.19 -10.94
C LYS A 144 -10.42 31.18 -9.70
N ARG A 145 -9.96 32.35 -9.30
CA ARG A 145 -9.33 32.57 -7.99
C ARG A 145 -10.41 32.93 -6.99
N VAL A 146 -10.38 32.32 -5.81
CA VAL A 146 -11.43 32.42 -4.79
C VAL A 146 -10.79 32.75 -3.45
N SER A 147 -11.42 33.65 -2.69
CA SER A 147 -10.91 34.05 -1.38
C SER A 147 -11.03 32.91 -0.37
N ARG A 148 -10.24 32.93 0.72
CA ARG A 148 -10.40 31.96 1.83
C ARG A 148 -11.83 31.95 2.36
N GLN A 149 -12.43 33.12 2.57
CA GLN A 149 -13.80 33.23 3.08
C GLN A 149 -14.81 32.51 2.19
N ASP A 150 -14.72 32.69 0.87
CA ASP A 150 -15.63 32.04 -0.08
C ASP A 150 -15.39 30.53 -0.19
N ILE A 151 -14.13 30.07 -0.04
CA ILE A 151 -13.81 28.64 0.01
C ILE A 151 -14.40 28.01 1.28
N LEU A 152 -14.24 28.64 2.43
CA LEU A 152 -14.78 28.13 3.69
C LEU A 152 -16.32 28.13 3.70
N ALA A 153 -16.96 29.00 2.93
CA ALA A 153 -18.41 28.97 2.75
C ALA A 153 -18.90 27.74 1.98
N ILE A 154 -18.09 27.17 1.08
CA ILE A 154 -18.45 25.99 0.28
C ILE A 154 -17.84 24.67 0.79
N GLU A 155 -16.70 24.73 1.48
CA GLU A 155 -16.04 23.59 2.11
C GLU A 155 -15.48 24.00 3.50
N PRO A 156 -16.33 24.03 4.55
CA PRO A 156 -15.93 24.43 5.90
C PRO A 156 -14.85 23.54 6.53
N ARG A 157 -14.67 22.30 6.06
CA ARG A 157 -13.67 21.35 6.59
C ARG A 157 -12.22 21.80 6.38
N LEU A 158 -12.00 22.85 5.59
CA LEU A 158 -10.69 23.48 5.41
C LEU A 158 -10.40 24.59 6.44
N GLU A 159 -11.25 24.77 7.45
CA GLU A 159 -11.11 25.86 8.44
C GLU A 159 -9.75 25.85 9.16
N GLU A 160 -9.30 24.66 9.57
CA GLU A 160 -8.02 24.47 10.27
C GLU A 160 -6.80 24.67 9.36
N MET A 161 -6.97 24.67 8.03
CA MET A 161 -5.87 24.78 7.09
C MET A 161 -5.35 26.22 6.93
N ASN A 162 -4.02 26.35 6.90
CA ASN A 162 -3.35 27.62 6.63
C ASN A 162 -3.19 27.94 5.12
N PHE A 163 -4.21 28.57 4.52
CA PHE A 163 -4.16 29.11 3.16
C PHE A 163 -4.74 30.53 3.05
N ASN A 164 -4.24 31.33 2.12
CA ASN A 164 -4.72 32.72 1.91
C ASN A 164 -5.92 32.79 0.95
N ASP A 165 -5.89 31.94 -0.06
CA ASP A 165 -6.80 31.90 -1.18
C ASP A 165 -6.66 30.56 -1.91
N ALA A 166 -7.55 30.27 -2.84
CA ALA A 166 -7.49 29.05 -3.63
C ALA A 166 -7.79 29.31 -5.11
N LEU A 167 -7.37 28.36 -5.94
CA LEU A 167 -7.78 28.28 -7.33
C LEU A 167 -8.84 27.19 -7.46
N LEU A 168 -9.99 27.55 -8.04
CA LEU A 168 -11.03 26.60 -8.40
C LEU A 168 -10.96 26.34 -9.91
N PHE A 169 -10.79 25.08 -10.30
CA PHE A 169 -10.86 24.63 -11.69
C PHE A 169 -11.70 23.36 -11.78
N HIS A 170 -11.94 22.84 -12.98
CA HIS A 170 -12.74 21.63 -13.17
C HIS A 170 -12.01 20.61 -14.04
N ASP A 171 -12.17 19.35 -13.66
CA ASP A 171 -11.85 18.16 -14.44
C ASP A 171 -13.04 17.18 -14.29
N TYR A 172 -12.91 15.92 -14.68
CA TYR A 172 -13.99 14.94 -14.53
C TYR A 172 -13.59 13.77 -13.65
N GLN A 173 -14.59 13.12 -13.05
CA GLN A 173 -14.48 11.90 -12.27
C GLN A 173 -15.32 10.80 -12.92
N MET A 174 -14.78 9.59 -12.95
CA MET A 174 -15.53 8.40 -13.35
C MET A 174 -16.41 7.95 -12.19
N TYR A 175 -17.66 7.58 -12.47
CA TYR A 175 -18.56 6.97 -11.51
C TYR A 175 -18.12 5.54 -11.14
N SER A 176 -17.67 4.77 -12.13
CA SER A 176 -16.95 3.50 -11.95
C SER A 176 -16.02 3.27 -13.15
N PRO A 177 -14.68 3.27 -12.93
CA PRO A 177 -13.70 2.94 -13.98
C PRO A 177 -13.90 1.56 -14.60
N GLU A 178 -14.30 0.58 -13.78
CA GLU A 178 -14.52 -0.81 -14.17
C GLU A 178 -15.72 -0.92 -15.10
N ARG A 179 -16.83 -0.24 -14.75
CA ARG A 179 -18.02 -0.12 -15.61
C ARG A 179 -17.72 0.59 -16.93
N LEU A 180 -16.88 1.62 -16.91
CA LEU A 180 -16.51 2.33 -18.14
C LEU A 180 -15.67 1.46 -19.09
N ALA A 181 -14.71 0.70 -18.56
CA ALA A 181 -13.97 -0.29 -19.35
C ALA A 181 -14.90 -1.40 -19.87
N TRP A 182 -15.82 -1.87 -19.03
CA TRP A 182 -16.82 -2.86 -19.42
C TRP A 182 -17.77 -2.35 -20.51
N ALA A 183 -18.21 -1.09 -20.47
CA ALA A 183 -19.06 -0.49 -21.49
C ALA A 183 -18.36 -0.43 -22.87
N CYS A 184 -17.04 -0.24 -22.90
CA CYS A 184 -16.24 -0.39 -24.12
C CYS A 184 -16.26 -1.83 -24.64
N LEU A 185 -16.05 -2.82 -23.77
CA LEU A 185 -16.05 -4.24 -24.12
C LEU A 185 -17.43 -4.73 -24.57
N LYS A 186 -18.50 -4.36 -23.87
CA LYS A 186 -19.88 -4.67 -24.29
C LYS A 186 -20.16 -4.14 -25.69
N GLN A 187 -19.67 -2.93 -26.01
CA GLN A 187 -19.83 -2.44 -27.38
C GLN A 187 -19.09 -3.32 -28.40
N SER A 188 -17.86 -3.76 -28.11
CA SER A 188 -17.16 -4.73 -28.96
C SER A 188 -17.96 -6.02 -29.13
N ILE A 189 -18.55 -6.55 -28.05
CA ILE A 189 -19.38 -7.76 -28.09
C ILE A 189 -20.61 -7.54 -28.98
N THR A 190 -21.29 -6.39 -28.87
CA THR A 190 -22.43 -6.06 -29.75
C THR A 190 -22.04 -5.92 -31.23
N GLN A 191 -20.77 -5.66 -31.53
CA GLN A 191 -20.20 -5.63 -32.88
C GLN A 191 -19.62 -6.98 -33.31
N GLY A 192 -19.81 -8.04 -32.52
CA GLY A 192 -19.42 -9.41 -32.85
C GLY A 192 -18.07 -9.87 -32.32
N ALA A 193 -17.37 -9.09 -31.49
CA ALA A 193 -16.14 -9.56 -30.85
C ALA A 193 -16.37 -10.77 -29.96
N VAL A 194 -15.34 -11.60 -29.85
CA VAL A 194 -15.24 -12.65 -28.83
C VAL A 194 -14.38 -12.13 -27.68
N VAL A 195 -14.95 -12.04 -26.48
CA VAL A 195 -14.28 -11.44 -25.32
C VAL A 195 -14.38 -12.41 -24.15
N LEU A 196 -13.26 -12.74 -23.51
CA LEU A 196 -13.22 -13.71 -22.41
C LEU A 196 -12.28 -13.25 -21.29
N ASN A 197 -12.80 -13.23 -20.06
CA ASN A 197 -12.04 -13.16 -18.83
C ASN A 197 -11.59 -14.58 -18.40
N TYR A 198 -10.69 -14.65 -17.42
CA TYR A 198 -10.12 -15.89 -16.88
C TYR A 198 -9.47 -16.78 -17.95
N THR A 199 -8.97 -16.17 -19.03
CA THR A 199 -8.34 -16.82 -20.18
C THR A 199 -6.93 -16.27 -20.37
N GLU A 200 -5.95 -17.02 -19.86
CA GLU A 200 -4.53 -16.65 -19.84
C GLU A 200 -3.86 -17.00 -21.16
N VAL A 201 -3.14 -16.06 -21.78
CA VAL A 201 -2.20 -16.38 -22.87
C VAL A 201 -0.90 -16.90 -22.25
N VAL A 202 -0.59 -18.16 -22.51
CA VAL A 202 0.59 -18.86 -21.96
C VAL A 202 1.70 -19.07 -23.00
N GLY A 203 1.45 -18.70 -24.26
CA GLY A 203 2.46 -18.79 -25.32
C GLY A 203 1.93 -18.34 -26.69
N PHE A 204 2.78 -18.44 -27.69
CA PHE A 204 2.50 -17.97 -29.06
C PHE A 204 2.59 -19.11 -30.09
N LEU A 205 1.82 -18.97 -31.17
CA LEU A 205 1.93 -19.81 -32.36
C LEU A 205 2.77 -19.07 -33.40
N ARG A 206 3.71 -19.77 -34.03
CA ARG A 206 4.69 -19.17 -34.94
C ARG A 206 4.69 -19.87 -36.30
N ASP A 207 4.80 -19.06 -37.35
CA ASP A 207 5.24 -19.47 -38.68
C ASP A 207 6.53 -18.71 -39.01
N LYS A 208 7.67 -19.40 -38.92
CA LYS A 208 9.01 -18.81 -38.98
C LYS A 208 9.17 -17.65 -37.97
N THR A 209 9.29 -16.43 -38.46
CA THR A 209 9.45 -15.21 -37.65
C THR A 209 8.13 -14.48 -37.38
N ARG A 210 7.01 -14.97 -37.92
CA ARG A 210 5.70 -14.35 -37.75
C ARG A 210 4.88 -15.07 -36.68
N ILE A 211 4.29 -14.30 -35.78
CA ILE A 211 3.30 -14.78 -34.82
C ILE A 211 1.93 -14.82 -35.53
N VAL A 212 1.29 -15.99 -35.46
CA VAL A 212 0.05 -16.30 -36.18
C VAL A 212 -1.08 -16.75 -35.24
N GLY A 213 -0.87 -16.60 -33.94
CA GLY A 213 -1.85 -16.96 -32.92
C GLY A 213 -1.24 -17.10 -31.53
N VAL A 214 -2.05 -17.59 -30.59
CA VAL A 214 -1.71 -17.73 -29.17
C VAL A 214 -2.13 -19.09 -28.64
N LYS A 215 -1.42 -19.55 -27.60
CA LYS A 215 -1.82 -20.67 -26.75
C LYS A 215 -2.48 -20.08 -25.51
N ILE A 216 -3.65 -20.59 -25.15
CA ILE A 216 -4.43 -20.09 -24.03
C ILE A 216 -4.71 -21.17 -23.01
N LYS A 217 -4.92 -20.75 -21.77
CA LYS A 217 -5.31 -21.58 -20.65
C LYS A 217 -6.49 -20.95 -19.90
N ASN A 218 -7.57 -21.71 -19.72
CA ASN A 218 -8.64 -21.33 -18.82
C ASN A 218 -8.15 -21.44 -17.37
N ARG A 219 -8.32 -20.39 -16.58
CA ARG A 219 -7.90 -20.34 -15.18
C ARG A 219 -8.84 -21.09 -14.25
N ASP A 220 -10.08 -21.34 -14.66
CA ASP A 220 -11.09 -21.97 -13.80
C ASP A 220 -10.97 -23.49 -13.78
N ASP A 221 -10.71 -24.10 -14.95
CA ASP A 221 -10.64 -25.57 -15.08
C ASP A 221 -9.34 -26.08 -15.71
N GLY A 222 -8.43 -25.19 -16.07
CA GLY A 222 -7.12 -25.54 -16.61
C GLY A 222 -7.10 -26.00 -18.07
N ARG A 223 -8.24 -25.99 -18.79
CA ARG A 223 -8.27 -26.43 -20.20
C ARG A 223 -7.40 -25.51 -21.06
N GLU A 224 -6.63 -26.11 -21.98
CA GLU A 224 -5.76 -25.38 -22.90
C GLU A 224 -6.24 -25.52 -24.34
N THR A 225 -6.12 -24.46 -25.13
CA THR A 225 -6.42 -24.48 -26.57
C THR A 225 -5.56 -23.45 -27.33
N GLN A 226 -5.69 -23.43 -28.65
CA GLN A 226 -4.91 -22.58 -29.55
C GLN A 226 -5.83 -21.73 -30.41
N ILE A 227 -5.56 -20.42 -30.44
CA ILE A 227 -6.37 -19.45 -31.18
C ILE A 227 -5.51 -18.82 -32.26
N LYS A 228 -6.02 -18.82 -33.50
CA LYS A 228 -5.34 -18.22 -34.65
C LYS A 228 -5.74 -16.76 -34.82
N GLY A 229 -4.75 -15.93 -35.13
CA GLY A 229 -4.93 -14.49 -35.35
C GLY A 229 -3.89 -13.92 -36.29
N LYS A 230 -4.29 -13.00 -37.19
CA LYS A 230 -3.37 -12.41 -38.17
C LYS A 230 -2.39 -11.39 -37.56
N VAL A 231 -2.86 -10.66 -36.55
CA VAL A 231 -2.10 -9.68 -35.77
C VAL A 231 -2.46 -9.84 -34.29
N ILE A 232 -1.48 -9.71 -33.42
CA ILE A 232 -1.62 -9.83 -31.97
C ILE A 232 -1.21 -8.50 -31.33
N VAL A 233 -2.04 -7.96 -30.44
CA VAL A 233 -1.75 -6.77 -29.65
C VAL A 233 -1.58 -7.17 -28.18
N ASN A 234 -0.39 -6.92 -27.65
CA ASN A 234 -0.10 -6.96 -26.21
C ASN A 234 -0.51 -5.63 -25.57
N ALA A 235 -1.59 -5.66 -24.78
CA ALA A 235 -2.12 -4.56 -23.99
C ALA A 235 -2.14 -4.91 -22.49
N THR A 236 -1.17 -5.71 -22.03
CA THR A 236 -1.14 -6.27 -20.67
C THR A 236 -0.56 -5.33 -19.60
N GLY A 237 -0.40 -4.03 -19.91
CA GLY A 237 -0.03 -3.01 -18.93
C GLY A 237 1.26 -3.33 -18.16
N PRO A 238 1.25 -3.41 -16.81
CA PRO A 238 2.41 -3.77 -16.01
C PRO A 238 3.01 -5.16 -16.28
N TRP A 239 2.36 -6.02 -17.08
CA TRP A 239 2.85 -7.35 -17.44
C TRP A 239 3.41 -7.42 -18.87
N ALA A 240 3.50 -6.30 -19.59
CA ALA A 240 3.84 -6.31 -21.00
C ALA A 240 5.26 -6.82 -21.30
N ASP A 241 6.23 -6.56 -20.43
CA ASP A 241 7.60 -7.09 -20.50
C ASP A 241 7.64 -8.62 -20.40
N ARG A 242 6.84 -9.23 -19.52
CA ARG A 242 6.72 -10.69 -19.39
C ARG A 242 6.19 -11.32 -20.67
N LEU A 243 5.15 -10.72 -21.24
CA LEU A 243 4.56 -11.26 -22.46
C LEU A 243 5.50 -11.07 -23.66
N ILE A 244 6.26 -9.96 -23.71
CA ILE A 244 7.33 -9.79 -24.68
C ILE A 244 8.39 -10.88 -24.48
N ALA A 245 8.82 -11.17 -23.25
CA ALA A 245 9.82 -12.21 -22.98
C ALA A 245 9.34 -13.61 -23.39
N ILE A 246 8.06 -13.93 -23.13
CA ILE A 246 7.44 -15.18 -23.60
C ILE A 246 7.39 -15.23 -25.13
N ALA A 247 7.10 -14.10 -25.78
CA ALA A 247 7.12 -14.01 -27.22
C ALA A 247 8.54 -14.22 -27.74
N THR A 248 9.49 -13.34 -27.40
CA THR A 248 10.84 -13.28 -27.98
C THR A 248 11.78 -14.39 -27.49
N GLU A 249 11.40 -15.13 -26.45
CA GLU A 249 12.24 -16.10 -25.74
C GLU A 249 13.54 -15.47 -25.20
N LYS A 250 13.51 -14.16 -24.91
CA LYS A 250 14.65 -13.35 -24.47
C LYS A 250 14.20 -12.26 -23.51
N GLU A 251 15.12 -11.77 -22.71
CA GLU A 251 14.89 -10.55 -21.93
C GLU A 251 14.56 -9.37 -22.88
N PRO A 252 13.52 -8.58 -22.60
CA PRO A 252 13.14 -7.44 -23.43
C PRO A 252 14.21 -6.35 -23.36
N ALA A 253 14.52 -5.75 -24.52
CA ALA A 253 15.56 -4.72 -24.62
C ALA A 253 15.24 -3.43 -23.84
N ARG A 254 13.96 -3.17 -23.54
CA ARG A 254 13.49 -2.07 -22.69
C ARG A 254 12.69 -2.62 -21.54
N LYS A 255 13.01 -2.20 -20.32
CA LYS A 255 12.25 -2.62 -19.14
C LYS A 255 11.02 -1.76 -18.93
N ILE A 256 10.01 -2.34 -18.29
CA ILE A 256 8.85 -1.60 -17.81
C ILE A 256 9.09 -1.24 -16.35
N ILE A 257 9.24 0.05 -16.09
CA ILE A 257 9.33 0.60 -14.74
C ILE A 257 7.91 0.62 -14.17
N ARG A 258 7.75 0.03 -13.00
CA ARG A 258 6.46 -0.06 -12.29
C ARG A 258 6.44 0.94 -11.16
N SER A 259 5.56 1.93 -11.25
CA SER A 259 5.33 2.89 -10.16
C SER A 259 4.05 2.52 -9.41
N LYS A 260 4.17 2.15 -8.14
CA LYS A 260 3.05 1.82 -7.26
C LYS A 260 2.39 3.09 -6.75
N GLY A 261 1.06 3.14 -6.90
CA GLY A 261 0.21 4.17 -6.34
C GLY A 261 -0.82 3.58 -5.40
N ILE A 262 -0.88 4.14 -4.20
CA ILE A 262 -1.78 3.70 -3.13
C ILE A 262 -2.90 4.72 -2.98
N HIS A 263 -4.11 4.20 -2.77
CA HIS A 263 -5.28 4.98 -2.38
C HIS A 263 -5.90 4.40 -1.12
N ILE A 264 -6.46 5.27 -0.29
CA ILE A 264 -7.18 4.90 0.93
C ILE A 264 -8.55 5.57 0.93
N LEU A 265 -9.56 4.87 1.43
CA LEU A 265 -10.91 5.37 1.62
C LEU A 265 -11.15 5.59 3.10
N THR A 266 -11.66 6.77 3.46
CA THR A 266 -11.92 7.15 4.85
C THR A 266 -13.26 7.86 4.99
N LYS A 267 -13.59 8.27 6.23
CA LYS A 267 -14.69 9.20 6.51
C LYS A 267 -14.62 10.46 5.61
N PRO A 268 -15.75 11.11 5.31
CA PRO A 268 -15.77 12.24 4.39
C PRO A 268 -15.00 13.47 4.93
N LEU A 269 -13.88 13.79 4.29
CA LEU A 269 -13.13 15.04 4.43
C LEU A 269 -13.56 16.10 3.41
N THR A 270 -14.26 15.68 2.35
CA THR A 270 -14.97 16.53 1.40
C THR A 270 -16.17 15.77 0.85
N THR A 271 -17.17 16.52 0.39
CA THR A 271 -18.42 15.94 -0.14
C THR A 271 -18.67 16.25 -1.62
N LYS A 272 -18.10 17.34 -2.14
CA LYS A 272 -18.38 17.83 -3.50
C LYS A 272 -17.15 18.25 -4.29
N TYR A 273 -16.04 18.54 -3.62
CA TYR A 273 -14.87 19.15 -4.24
C TYR A 273 -13.69 18.21 -4.16
N ALA A 274 -12.98 17.99 -5.26
CA ALA A 274 -11.64 17.45 -5.17
C ALA A 274 -10.71 18.50 -4.57
N ILE A 275 -9.78 18.08 -3.73
CA ILE A 275 -8.82 18.99 -3.10
C ILE A 275 -7.41 18.49 -3.39
N ALA A 276 -6.59 19.33 -4.00
CA ALA A 276 -5.20 18.99 -4.33
C ALA A 276 -4.27 19.50 -3.23
N MET A 277 -3.63 18.57 -2.53
CA MET A 277 -2.85 18.80 -1.32
C MET A 277 -1.36 18.58 -1.56
N PRO A 278 -0.48 19.42 -0.99
CA PRO A 278 0.96 19.19 -1.08
C PRO A 278 1.36 17.93 -0.28
N GLY A 279 2.31 17.17 -0.81
CA GLY A 279 3.01 16.07 -0.13
C GLY A 279 4.53 16.30 -0.12
N LYS A 280 5.30 15.37 0.44
CA LYS A 280 6.78 15.44 0.48
C LYS A 280 7.37 15.23 -0.92
N GLY A 281 7.55 16.31 -1.68
CA GLY A 281 8.03 16.26 -3.08
C GLY A 281 6.96 15.85 -4.11
N THR A 282 5.73 15.60 -3.66
CA THR A 282 4.59 15.12 -4.48
C THR A 282 3.31 15.89 -4.15
N HIS A 283 2.16 15.45 -4.69
CA HIS A 283 0.84 15.89 -4.26
C HIS A 283 -0.05 14.66 -4.07
N PHE A 284 -1.03 14.77 -3.18
CA PHE A 284 -2.15 13.85 -3.11
C PHE A 284 -3.46 14.61 -3.28
N PHE A 285 -4.48 13.90 -3.72
CA PHE A 285 -5.84 14.39 -3.83
C PHE A 285 -6.67 13.84 -2.68
N VAL A 286 -7.58 14.68 -2.19
CA VAL A 286 -8.74 14.27 -1.39
C VAL A 286 -9.94 14.36 -2.31
N LEU A 287 -10.52 13.22 -2.68
CA LEU A 287 -11.60 13.14 -3.67
C LEU A 287 -12.91 12.72 -2.99
N PRO A 288 -14.04 13.37 -3.29
CA PRO A 288 -15.34 12.88 -2.85
C PRO A 288 -15.62 11.56 -3.58
N TRP A 289 -16.08 10.55 -2.84
CA TRP A 289 -16.35 9.22 -3.40
C TRP A 289 -17.52 8.54 -2.67
N GLN A 290 -18.71 8.55 -3.28
CA GLN A 290 -19.90 7.81 -2.79
C GLN A 290 -20.21 8.03 -1.29
N GLY A 291 -20.11 9.28 -0.80
CA GLY A 291 -20.34 9.62 0.62
C GLY A 291 -19.09 9.53 1.53
N TYR A 292 -17.96 9.10 0.98
CA TYR A 292 -16.66 8.99 1.65
C TYR A 292 -15.63 9.93 0.99
N SER A 293 -14.40 9.89 1.49
CA SER A 293 -13.26 10.51 0.81
C SER A 293 -12.23 9.47 0.40
N LEU A 294 -11.87 9.49 -0.88
CA LEU A 294 -10.80 8.70 -1.47
C LEU A 294 -9.54 9.57 -1.53
N LEU A 295 -8.51 9.15 -0.82
CA LEU A 295 -7.24 9.86 -0.72
C LEU A 295 -6.19 9.13 -1.53
N GLY A 296 -5.47 9.84 -2.40
CA GLY A 296 -4.44 9.24 -3.24
C GLY A 296 -3.72 10.27 -4.08
N THR A 297 -2.49 10.06 -4.52
CA THR A 297 -1.79 8.78 -4.52
C THR A 297 -0.36 8.95 -4.02
N THR A 298 0.22 7.86 -3.55
CA THR A 298 1.68 7.73 -3.46
C THR A 298 2.31 7.50 -4.83
N ASP A 299 3.64 7.66 -4.91
CA ASP A 299 4.44 7.31 -6.08
C ASP A 299 5.76 6.69 -5.62
N THR A 300 5.83 5.36 -5.69
CA THR A 300 7.00 4.57 -5.25
C THR A 300 7.38 3.59 -6.35
N ILE A 301 8.67 3.43 -6.63
CA ILE A 301 9.14 2.40 -7.57
C ILE A 301 8.88 1.04 -6.90
N TYR A 302 8.21 0.15 -7.63
CA TYR A 302 7.90 -1.18 -7.15
C TYR A 302 8.86 -2.20 -7.78
N GLN A 303 9.59 -2.89 -6.92
CA GLN A 303 10.48 -3.99 -7.27
C GLN A 303 9.80 -5.29 -6.84
N GLY A 304 9.52 -6.17 -7.79
CA GLY A 304 8.84 -7.44 -7.51
C GLY A 304 7.95 -7.91 -8.64
N ASP A 305 7.28 -9.03 -8.41
CA ASP A 305 6.27 -9.55 -9.33
C ASP A 305 5.04 -8.62 -9.31
N PRO A 306 4.59 -8.08 -10.46
CA PRO A 306 3.35 -7.30 -10.51
C PRO A 306 2.09 -8.06 -10.02
N ASP A 307 2.11 -9.39 -9.94
CA ASP A 307 1.05 -10.20 -9.34
C ASP A 307 1.01 -10.15 -7.80
N ASP A 308 2.13 -9.80 -7.15
CA ASP A 308 2.27 -9.74 -5.70
C ASP A 308 2.06 -8.33 -5.13
N VAL A 309 1.62 -7.38 -5.96
CA VAL A 309 1.39 -6.01 -5.52
C VAL A 309 0.28 -5.93 -4.48
N HIS A 310 0.62 -5.37 -3.33
CA HIS A 310 -0.32 -5.04 -2.26
C HIS A 310 0.14 -3.76 -1.55
N VAL A 311 -0.72 -3.23 -0.69
CA VAL A 311 -0.41 -2.13 0.22
C VAL A 311 0.08 -2.77 1.52
N SER A 312 1.34 -2.51 1.90
CA SER A 312 1.82 -2.97 3.21
C SER A 312 1.33 -2.03 4.32
N GLU A 313 1.28 -2.53 5.55
CA GLU A 313 0.89 -1.71 6.70
C GLU A 313 1.80 -0.50 6.89
N ARG A 314 3.10 -0.66 6.64
CA ARG A 314 4.06 0.43 6.68
C ARG A 314 3.67 1.54 5.73
N GLU A 315 3.41 1.22 4.47
CA GLU A 315 3.05 2.21 3.45
C GLU A 315 1.73 2.90 3.75
N LEU A 316 0.77 2.15 4.30
CA LEU A 316 -0.51 2.69 4.72
C LEU A 316 -0.33 3.77 5.80
N VAL A 317 0.49 3.48 6.81
CA VAL A 317 0.76 4.37 7.93
C VAL A 317 1.60 5.57 7.51
N GLU A 318 2.63 5.36 6.69
CA GLU A 318 3.41 6.45 6.10
C GLU A 318 2.53 7.38 5.28
N PHE A 319 1.58 6.82 4.51
CA PHE A 319 0.65 7.62 3.72
C PHE A 319 -0.34 8.38 4.61
N LEU A 320 -0.90 7.76 5.66
CA LEU A 320 -1.73 8.45 6.66
C LEU A 320 -0.97 9.61 7.33
N SER A 321 0.29 9.39 7.70
CA SER A 321 1.15 10.45 8.25
C SER A 321 1.39 11.58 7.25
N MET A 322 1.59 11.27 5.97
CA MET A 322 1.67 12.28 4.90
C MET A 322 0.36 13.07 4.78
N ILE A 323 -0.79 12.39 4.82
CA ILE A 323 -2.11 13.03 4.72
C ILE A 323 -2.35 13.98 5.90
N ASN A 324 -2.15 13.52 7.14
CA ASN A 324 -2.38 14.35 8.32
C ASN A 324 -1.46 15.57 8.40
N ARG A 325 -0.25 15.48 7.82
CA ARG A 325 0.63 16.65 7.66
C ARG A 325 0.17 17.60 6.56
N GLY A 326 -0.31 17.06 5.44
CA GLY A 326 -0.75 17.87 4.30
C GLY A 326 -2.11 18.53 4.52
N PHE A 327 -3.03 17.85 5.21
CA PHE A 327 -4.39 18.28 5.51
C PHE A 327 -4.54 18.46 7.02
N GLU A 328 -4.24 19.67 7.49
CA GLU A 328 -4.45 20.09 8.88
C GLU A 328 -5.94 19.90 9.25
N GLY A 329 -6.21 19.21 10.35
CA GLY A 329 -7.57 18.89 10.81
C GLY A 329 -8.15 17.55 10.34
N ALA A 330 -7.48 16.83 9.41
CA ALA A 330 -7.96 15.51 8.98
C ALA A 330 -8.00 14.49 10.14
N ASN A 331 -6.97 14.53 11.00
CA ASN A 331 -6.83 13.71 12.22
C ASN A 331 -7.19 12.22 11.99
N LEU A 332 -6.76 11.68 10.86
CA LEU A 332 -7.05 10.30 10.45
C LEU A 332 -6.16 9.32 11.21
N ARG A 333 -6.78 8.25 11.70
CA ARG A 333 -6.11 7.10 12.34
C ARG A 333 -6.21 5.88 11.45
N ARG A 334 -5.44 4.83 11.73
CA ARG A 334 -5.55 3.56 11.00
C ARG A 334 -6.99 3.03 10.98
N GLY A 335 -7.71 3.13 12.10
CA GLY A 335 -9.12 2.71 12.21
C GLY A 335 -10.12 3.52 11.36
N ASP A 336 -9.75 4.71 10.86
CA ASP A 336 -10.59 5.50 9.95
C ASP A 336 -10.51 5.00 8.49
N VAL A 337 -9.56 4.11 8.16
CA VAL A 337 -9.38 3.54 6.81
C VAL A 337 -10.34 2.38 6.62
N LEU A 338 -11.34 2.60 5.76
CA LEU A 338 -12.41 1.66 5.45
C LEU A 338 -12.04 0.69 4.32
N PHE A 339 -11.21 1.16 3.39
CA PHE A 339 -10.71 0.39 2.24
C PHE A 339 -9.43 1.03 1.72
N PHE A 340 -8.59 0.27 1.02
CA PHE A 340 -7.40 0.77 0.36
C PHE A 340 -7.03 -0.17 -0.78
N TYR A 341 -6.28 0.33 -1.75
CA TYR A 341 -5.81 -0.47 -2.88
C TYR A 341 -4.51 0.11 -3.44
N ALA A 342 -3.77 -0.73 -4.16
CA ALA A 342 -2.59 -0.35 -4.91
C ALA A 342 -2.79 -0.63 -6.41
N GLY A 343 -2.24 0.25 -7.25
CA GLY A 343 -2.14 0.06 -8.69
C GLY A 343 -0.72 0.28 -9.17
N LEU A 344 -0.27 -0.54 -10.13
CA LEU A 344 1.03 -0.36 -10.79
C LEU A 344 0.87 0.41 -12.08
N ARG A 345 1.58 1.52 -12.20
CA ARG A 345 1.63 2.34 -13.42
C ARG A 345 2.79 1.85 -14.28
N PRO A 346 2.54 1.35 -15.51
CA PRO A 346 3.61 0.97 -16.42
C PRO A 346 4.22 2.23 -17.05
N ILE A 347 5.51 2.44 -16.82
CA ILE A 347 6.30 3.52 -17.43
C ILE A 347 7.36 2.86 -18.30
N VAL A 348 7.53 3.37 -19.52
CA VAL A 348 8.59 2.91 -20.42
C VAL A 348 9.90 3.58 -20.01
N GLU A 349 10.94 2.79 -19.81
CA GLU A 349 12.31 3.26 -19.60
C GLU A 349 12.81 4.03 -20.84
N LYS A 350 13.30 5.26 -20.64
CA LYS A 350 13.80 6.11 -21.74
C LYS A 350 15.30 5.97 -21.95
N ASP A 351 16.07 5.76 -20.89
CA ASP A 351 17.53 5.59 -20.93
C ASP A 351 17.94 4.36 -20.09
N PRO A 352 18.49 3.30 -20.70
CA PRO A 352 18.97 2.12 -19.99
C PRO A 352 20.19 2.37 -19.07
N GLN A 353 20.83 3.54 -19.16
CA GLN A 353 21.99 3.92 -18.32
C GLN A 353 21.61 4.74 -17.09
N GLU A 354 20.38 5.24 -17.01
CA GLU A 354 19.90 6.03 -15.86
C GLU A 354 19.74 5.10 -14.64
N THR A 355 20.37 5.45 -13.52
CA THR A 355 20.29 4.60 -12.32
C THR A 355 18.92 4.74 -11.66
N GLU A 356 18.43 3.66 -11.02
CA GLU A 356 17.10 3.66 -10.38
C GLU A 356 16.96 4.70 -9.25
N GLU A 357 18.07 5.10 -8.61
CA GLU A 357 18.11 6.16 -7.59
C GLU A 357 17.94 7.57 -8.21
N GLU A 358 18.32 7.75 -9.47
CA GLU A 358 18.18 9.00 -10.22
C GLU A 358 16.80 9.11 -10.90
N PHE A 359 16.12 7.99 -11.13
CA PHE A 359 14.84 7.95 -11.84
C PHE A 359 13.68 8.52 -11.02
N ASN A 360 13.33 9.78 -11.29
CA ASN A 360 12.14 10.41 -10.72
C ASN A 360 10.86 9.93 -11.43
N SER A 361 10.35 8.78 -11.01
CA SER A 361 9.10 8.17 -11.54
C SER A 361 7.88 9.10 -11.47
N TYR A 362 7.89 10.03 -10.52
CA TYR A 362 6.87 11.06 -10.41
C TYR A 362 6.94 12.06 -11.56
N ASN A 363 8.12 12.54 -11.94
CA ASN A 363 8.29 13.47 -13.06
C ASN A 363 8.41 12.79 -14.44
N ALA A 364 8.54 11.47 -14.48
CA ALA A 364 8.62 10.70 -15.72
C ALA A 364 7.42 10.96 -16.63
N SER A 365 7.72 11.12 -17.92
CA SER A 365 6.71 11.33 -18.96
C SER A 365 5.79 10.11 -19.02
N ARG A 366 4.48 10.36 -19.02
CA ARG A 366 3.45 9.31 -19.07
C ARG A 366 2.93 9.11 -20.50
N SER A 367 3.75 9.39 -21.50
CA SER A 367 3.41 9.18 -22.92
C SER A 367 3.21 7.70 -23.23
N ALA A 368 2.26 7.42 -24.12
CA ALA A 368 2.03 6.06 -24.59
C ALA A 368 2.92 5.72 -25.80
N GLU A 369 3.49 4.53 -25.79
CA GLU A 369 4.35 4.00 -26.84
C GLU A 369 3.73 2.75 -27.49
N VAL A 370 3.95 2.61 -28.79
CA VAL A 370 3.49 1.48 -29.60
C VAL A 370 4.72 0.86 -30.24
N PHE A 371 5.03 -0.38 -29.87
CA PHE A 371 6.19 -1.13 -30.36
C PHE A 371 5.75 -2.17 -31.39
N ASP A 372 6.44 -2.23 -32.52
CA ASP A 372 6.30 -3.27 -33.53
C ASP A 372 7.48 -4.23 -33.42
N HIS A 373 7.20 -5.50 -33.13
CA HIS A 373 8.22 -6.52 -32.84
C HIS A 373 8.71 -7.30 -34.08
N ALA A 374 8.48 -6.78 -35.29
CA ALA A 374 9.04 -7.39 -36.51
C ALA A 374 10.58 -7.52 -36.47
N GLN A 375 11.27 -6.54 -35.86
CA GLN A 375 12.74 -6.56 -35.72
C GLN A 375 13.21 -7.59 -34.69
N ASP A 376 12.33 -8.03 -33.78
CA ASP A 376 12.60 -9.03 -32.75
C ASP A 376 12.27 -10.46 -33.20
N ALA A 377 12.17 -10.70 -34.52
CA ALA A 377 11.69 -11.96 -35.10
C ALA A 377 10.31 -12.41 -34.56
N CYS A 378 9.46 -11.42 -34.27
CA CYS A 378 8.08 -11.58 -33.81
C CYS A 378 7.13 -10.72 -34.67
N ASP A 379 7.24 -10.84 -36.00
CA ASP A 379 6.34 -10.14 -36.92
C ASP A 379 4.87 -10.47 -36.61
N GLY A 380 3.97 -9.51 -36.74
CA GLY A 380 2.57 -9.65 -36.34
C GLY A 380 2.28 -9.39 -34.86
N LEU A 381 3.28 -9.16 -34.00
CA LEU A 381 3.09 -8.71 -32.61
C LEU A 381 3.32 -7.20 -32.48
N ILE A 382 2.35 -6.53 -31.86
CA ILE A 382 2.42 -5.12 -31.47
C ILE A 382 2.25 -5.03 -29.95
N THR A 383 3.07 -4.23 -29.27
CA THR A 383 2.89 -3.94 -27.84
C THR A 383 2.49 -2.49 -27.64
N ALA A 384 1.41 -2.25 -26.89
CA ALA A 384 1.03 -0.95 -26.40
C ALA A 384 1.41 -0.83 -24.91
N VAL A 385 2.35 0.07 -24.59
CA VAL A 385 2.80 0.31 -23.21
C VAL A 385 2.57 1.77 -22.83
N GLY A 386 2.30 1.98 -21.53
CA GLY A 386 1.95 3.27 -20.97
C GLY A 386 0.51 3.63 -21.29
N GLY A 387 0.25 4.93 -21.41
CA GLY A 387 -1.11 5.45 -21.56
C GLY A 387 -1.79 5.67 -20.23
N LYS A 388 -2.54 6.77 -20.16
CA LYS A 388 -3.39 7.10 -19.01
C LYS A 388 -4.77 6.52 -19.28
N TRP A 389 -5.59 6.47 -18.24
CA TRP A 389 -7.03 6.29 -18.43
C TRP A 389 -7.52 7.30 -19.48
N THR A 390 -7.31 8.60 -19.23
CA THR A 390 -7.74 9.69 -20.12
C THR A 390 -7.39 9.47 -21.59
N THR A 391 -6.15 9.08 -21.92
CA THR A 391 -5.66 9.01 -23.31
C THR A 391 -5.78 7.64 -23.97
N SER A 392 -6.39 6.66 -23.29
CA SER A 392 -6.50 5.27 -23.75
C SER A 392 -7.23 5.11 -25.09
N ARG A 393 -8.26 5.91 -25.38
CA ARG A 393 -8.99 5.87 -26.66
C ARG A 393 -8.11 6.34 -27.82
N HIS A 394 -7.41 7.46 -27.69
CA HIS A 394 -6.45 7.92 -28.70
C HIS A 394 -5.25 6.97 -28.88
N LEU A 395 -4.78 6.33 -27.80
CA LEU A 395 -3.78 5.26 -27.92
C LEU A 395 -4.31 4.09 -28.76
N ALA A 396 -5.54 3.64 -28.49
CA ALA A 396 -6.16 2.58 -29.27
C ALA A 396 -6.26 2.92 -30.76
N GLU A 397 -6.63 4.17 -31.09
CA GLU A 397 -6.66 4.65 -32.47
C GLU A 397 -5.30 4.50 -33.18
N ARG A 398 -4.19 4.84 -32.50
CA ARG A 398 -2.83 4.65 -33.02
C ARG A 398 -2.48 3.17 -33.19
N VAL A 399 -2.84 2.33 -32.22
CA VAL A 399 -2.58 0.89 -32.25
C VAL A 399 -3.34 0.23 -33.39
N VAL A 400 -4.62 0.52 -33.56
CA VAL A 400 -5.46 -0.08 -34.61
C VAL A 400 -5.02 0.40 -35.99
N ASN A 401 -4.58 1.66 -36.16
CA ASN A 401 -3.95 2.10 -37.40
C ASN A 401 -2.73 1.22 -37.74
N LYS A 402 -1.90 0.89 -36.75
CA LYS A 402 -0.75 -0.01 -36.92
C LYS A 402 -1.17 -1.45 -37.25
N VAL A 403 -2.28 -1.92 -36.69
CA VAL A 403 -2.87 -3.23 -37.05
C VAL A 403 -3.27 -3.27 -38.52
N PHE A 404 -3.94 -2.23 -39.04
CA PHE A 404 -4.28 -2.15 -40.47
C PHE A 404 -3.05 -2.14 -41.38
N GLU A 405 -2.00 -1.40 -41.00
CA GLU A 405 -0.71 -1.46 -41.71
C GLU A 405 -0.15 -2.89 -41.79
N LYS A 406 -0.18 -3.64 -40.67
CA LYS A 406 0.27 -5.05 -40.61
C LYS A 406 -0.59 -6.00 -41.42
N LEU A 407 -1.88 -5.70 -41.55
CA LEU A 407 -2.81 -6.45 -42.40
C LEU A 407 -2.66 -6.10 -43.88
N GLY A 408 -1.84 -5.09 -44.24
CA GLY A 408 -1.68 -4.62 -45.61
C GLY A 408 -2.93 -3.90 -46.13
N ALA A 409 -3.71 -3.27 -45.24
CA ALA A 409 -4.97 -2.61 -45.56
C ALA A 409 -4.95 -1.14 -45.15
N THR A 410 -5.72 -0.31 -45.86
CA THR A 410 -5.90 1.11 -45.48
C THR A 410 -6.87 1.21 -44.31
N PRO A 411 -6.50 1.86 -43.19
CA PRO A 411 -7.38 1.98 -42.03
C PRO A 411 -8.61 2.83 -42.35
N PRO A 412 -9.84 2.33 -42.11
CA PRO A 412 -11.03 3.18 -42.08
C PRO A 412 -10.89 4.29 -41.02
N PRO A 413 -11.54 5.46 -41.19
CA PRO A 413 -11.49 6.53 -40.20
C PRO A 413 -11.98 6.07 -38.82
N CYS A 414 -11.27 6.47 -37.77
CA CYS A 414 -11.71 6.26 -36.39
C CYS A 414 -12.97 7.08 -36.11
N LYS A 415 -13.99 6.46 -35.50
CA LYS A 415 -15.23 7.15 -35.05
C LYS A 415 -15.45 7.04 -33.55
N THR A 416 -14.46 6.53 -32.81
CA THR A 416 -14.61 6.23 -31.37
C THR A 416 -14.77 7.47 -30.50
N ASP A 417 -14.44 8.65 -31.01
CA ASP A 417 -14.60 9.96 -30.37
C ASP A 417 -16.02 10.53 -30.50
N LEU A 418 -16.83 10.00 -31.41
CA LEU A 418 -18.22 10.40 -31.65
C LEU A 418 -19.22 9.30 -31.29
N THR A 419 -18.80 8.03 -31.41
CA THR A 419 -19.65 6.90 -31.09
C THR A 419 -19.73 6.74 -29.58
N PRO A 420 -20.92 6.74 -28.96
CA PRO A 420 -21.06 6.46 -27.53
C PRO A 420 -20.58 5.07 -27.16
N VAL A 421 -20.23 4.85 -25.88
CA VAL A 421 -20.04 3.48 -25.35
C VAL A 421 -21.39 2.76 -25.23
N HIS A 422 -21.38 1.45 -24.97
CA HIS A 422 -22.62 0.71 -24.76
C HIS A 422 -23.43 1.29 -23.58
N GLY A 423 -24.77 1.19 -23.65
CA GLY A 423 -25.67 1.73 -22.64
C GLY A 423 -26.02 3.21 -22.81
N VAL A 424 -25.71 3.82 -23.96
CA VAL A 424 -26.00 5.23 -24.25
C VAL A 424 -26.85 5.35 -25.51
N ASP A 425 -28.13 5.68 -25.33
CA ASP A 425 -29.06 6.06 -26.41
C ASP A 425 -29.83 7.35 -26.04
N PHE A 426 -29.19 8.21 -25.25
CA PHE A 426 -29.74 9.47 -24.79
C PHE A 426 -28.72 10.58 -24.99
N HIS A 427 -29.21 11.82 -25.15
CA HIS A 427 -28.35 12.99 -25.36
C HIS A 427 -27.98 13.72 -24.07
N VAL A 428 -28.90 13.74 -23.09
CA VAL A 428 -28.75 14.43 -21.80
C VAL A 428 -29.06 13.41 -20.69
N PHE A 429 -28.07 13.11 -19.84
CA PHE A 429 -28.23 12.03 -18.86
C PHE A 429 -29.29 12.32 -17.80
N ASN A 430 -29.42 13.57 -17.36
CA ASN A 430 -30.39 13.94 -16.33
C ASN A 430 -31.85 13.80 -16.82
N GLU A 431 -32.12 14.09 -18.09
CA GLU A 431 -33.45 13.90 -18.68
C GLU A 431 -33.81 12.40 -18.71
N PHE A 432 -32.87 11.56 -19.17
CA PHE A 432 -33.01 10.11 -19.11
C PHE A 432 -33.24 9.61 -17.67
N LEU A 433 -32.47 10.11 -16.70
CA LEU A 433 -32.62 9.73 -15.29
C LEU A 433 -34.01 10.10 -14.73
N ASP A 434 -34.51 11.29 -15.05
CA ASP A 434 -35.83 11.75 -14.61
C ASP A 434 -36.97 10.93 -15.23
N GLU A 435 -36.82 10.50 -16.49
CA GLU A 435 -37.77 9.59 -17.15
C GLU A 435 -37.79 8.21 -16.47
N VAL A 436 -36.62 7.63 -16.20
CA VAL A 436 -36.54 6.32 -15.54
C VAL A 436 -37.07 6.40 -14.10
N LYS A 437 -36.78 7.46 -13.35
CA LYS A 437 -37.33 7.69 -12.00
C LYS A 437 -38.86 7.75 -12.01
N LYS A 438 -39.48 8.32 -13.06
CA LYS A 438 -40.94 8.34 -13.22
C LYS A 438 -41.49 6.97 -13.60
N GLN A 439 -40.80 6.24 -14.49
CA GLN A 439 -41.22 4.94 -14.96
C GLN A 439 -41.20 3.87 -13.85
N TYR A 440 -40.19 3.91 -12.98
CA TYR A 440 -39.99 2.95 -11.89
C TYR A 440 -40.16 3.61 -10.51
N ALA A 441 -41.24 4.37 -10.34
CA ALA A 441 -41.51 5.16 -9.13
C ALA A 441 -41.66 4.33 -7.84
N ASP A 442 -41.90 3.01 -7.97
CA ASP A 442 -42.00 2.08 -6.84
C ASP A 442 -40.63 1.74 -6.23
N PHE A 443 -39.52 2.02 -6.94
CA PHE A 443 -38.17 1.82 -6.43
C PHE A 443 -37.63 3.10 -5.78
N PRO A 444 -36.81 2.99 -4.71
CA PRO A 444 -36.13 4.14 -4.11
C PRO A 444 -35.31 4.94 -5.14
N PRO A 445 -35.44 6.28 -5.21
CA PRO A 445 -34.77 7.10 -6.23
C PRO A 445 -33.24 6.94 -6.26
N GLU A 446 -32.60 6.69 -5.13
CA GLU A 446 -31.17 6.48 -5.01
C GLU A 446 -30.69 5.16 -5.63
N ILE A 447 -31.54 4.13 -5.65
CA ILE A 447 -31.26 2.86 -6.34
C ILE A 447 -31.34 3.09 -7.83
N ILE A 448 -32.40 3.75 -8.32
CA ILE A 448 -32.55 4.10 -9.73
C ILE A 448 -31.36 4.93 -10.22
N GLU A 449 -30.92 5.91 -9.44
CA GLU A 449 -29.74 6.72 -9.78
C GLU A 449 -28.45 5.91 -9.84
N ASN A 450 -28.21 5.02 -8.87
CA ASN A 450 -27.06 4.12 -8.89
C ASN A 450 -27.09 3.19 -10.13
N LEU A 451 -28.25 2.62 -10.45
CA LEU A 451 -28.42 1.75 -11.60
C LEU A 451 -28.24 2.53 -12.92
N ALA A 452 -28.81 3.73 -13.04
CA ALA A 452 -28.74 4.52 -14.27
C ALA A 452 -27.30 4.95 -14.57
N HIS A 453 -26.53 5.29 -13.53
CA HIS A 453 -25.10 5.57 -13.68
C HIS A 453 -24.28 4.34 -14.10
N ASN A 454 -24.54 3.15 -13.53
CA ASN A 454 -23.73 1.96 -13.82
C ASN A 454 -24.11 1.24 -15.12
N TYR A 455 -25.39 1.31 -15.54
CA TYR A 455 -25.92 0.52 -16.67
C TYR A 455 -26.40 1.38 -17.83
N GLY A 456 -26.58 2.70 -17.66
CA GLY A 456 -27.20 3.53 -18.68
C GLY A 456 -28.57 2.97 -19.09
N THR A 457 -28.83 2.81 -20.38
CA THR A 457 -30.08 2.23 -20.90
C THR A 457 -30.31 0.76 -20.53
N GLU A 458 -29.27 0.02 -20.12
CA GLU A 458 -29.42 -1.38 -19.68
C GLU A 458 -30.06 -1.49 -18.28
N ILE A 459 -30.29 -0.36 -17.59
CA ILE A 459 -31.05 -0.32 -16.33
C ILE A 459 -32.39 -1.05 -16.44
N HIS A 460 -33.08 -0.93 -17.59
CA HIS A 460 -34.39 -1.54 -17.80
C HIS A 460 -34.33 -3.06 -17.66
N LYS A 461 -33.27 -3.71 -18.17
CA LYS A 461 -33.09 -5.16 -18.06
C LYS A 461 -32.79 -5.59 -16.62
N VAL A 462 -32.06 -4.76 -15.86
CA VAL A 462 -31.81 -5.03 -14.44
C VAL A 462 -33.10 -4.92 -13.64
N LEU A 463 -33.90 -3.86 -13.86
CA LEU A 463 -35.16 -3.67 -13.17
C LEU A 463 -36.23 -4.68 -13.58
N GLU A 464 -36.22 -5.16 -14.82
CA GLU A 464 -37.10 -6.25 -15.26
C GLU A 464 -36.90 -7.52 -14.42
N LEU A 465 -35.66 -7.87 -14.06
CA LEU A 465 -35.40 -8.98 -13.14
C LEU A 465 -36.03 -8.77 -11.77
N ALA A 466 -35.97 -7.54 -11.25
CA ALA A 466 -36.59 -7.17 -9.98
C ALA A 466 -38.13 -7.11 -10.06
N LEU A 467 -38.71 -6.86 -11.23
CA LEU A 467 -40.17 -6.93 -11.42
C LEU A 467 -40.66 -8.38 -11.50
N ILE A 468 -39.86 -9.28 -12.08
CA ILE A 468 -40.16 -10.72 -12.16
C ILE A 468 -40.02 -11.38 -10.79
N ASP A 469 -38.96 -11.05 -10.05
CA ASP A 469 -38.72 -11.49 -8.69
C ASP A 469 -38.51 -10.27 -7.77
N PRO A 470 -39.57 -9.80 -7.08
CA PRO A 470 -39.49 -8.64 -6.19
C PRO A 470 -38.42 -8.71 -5.11
N GLN A 471 -38.00 -9.92 -4.67
CA GLN A 471 -36.91 -10.05 -3.69
C GLN A 471 -35.57 -9.55 -4.25
N LEU A 472 -35.36 -9.66 -5.56
CA LEU A 472 -34.17 -9.12 -6.23
C LEU A 472 -34.17 -7.59 -6.29
N GLY A 473 -35.33 -6.95 -6.08
CA GLY A 473 -35.47 -5.50 -6.00
C GLY A 473 -35.11 -4.91 -4.64
N GLU A 474 -35.00 -5.75 -3.60
CA GLU A 474 -34.64 -5.30 -2.26
C GLU A 474 -33.15 -4.96 -2.15
N PRO A 475 -32.78 -3.90 -1.40
CA PRO A 475 -31.38 -3.60 -1.11
C PRO A 475 -30.68 -4.77 -0.42
N LEU A 476 -29.47 -5.09 -0.87
CA LEU A 476 -28.64 -6.12 -0.24
C LEU A 476 -28.25 -5.73 1.20
N SER A 477 -28.17 -4.42 1.49
CA SER A 477 -27.92 -3.84 2.81
C SER A 477 -28.62 -2.49 2.98
N ASN A 478 -28.93 -2.11 4.22
CA ASN A 478 -29.50 -0.82 4.58
C ASN A 478 -28.55 0.38 4.34
N THR A 479 -27.25 0.13 4.14
CA THR A 479 -26.22 1.17 3.94
C THR A 479 -25.71 1.25 2.51
N ARG A 480 -26.22 0.39 1.62
CA ARG A 480 -25.75 0.22 0.24
C ARG A 480 -26.92 0.41 -0.72
N LYS A 481 -26.61 0.78 -1.97
CA LYS A 481 -27.62 1.07 -3.01
C LYS A 481 -27.81 -0.11 -3.97
N GLU A 482 -27.05 -1.17 -3.75
CA GLU A 482 -27.03 -2.34 -4.60
C GLU A 482 -28.15 -3.33 -4.25
N ILE A 483 -28.76 -3.89 -5.29
CA ILE A 483 -29.89 -4.83 -5.19
C ILE A 483 -29.51 -6.21 -5.77
N GLY A 484 -30.26 -7.25 -5.39
CA GLY A 484 -30.02 -8.61 -5.85
C GLY A 484 -30.05 -8.76 -7.38
N ALA A 485 -30.89 -7.98 -8.07
CA ALA A 485 -31.02 -8.00 -9.52
C ALA A 485 -29.69 -7.65 -10.24
N GLN A 486 -28.85 -6.80 -9.65
CA GLN A 486 -27.53 -6.48 -10.21
C GLN A 486 -26.59 -7.69 -10.18
N VAL A 487 -26.68 -8.53 -9.15
CA VAL A 487 -25.87 -9.74 -8.99
C VAL A 487 -26.26 -10.74 -10.07
N VAL A 488 -27.55 -11.00 -10.22
CA VAL A 488 -28.09 -11.91 -11.23
C VAL A 488 -27.75 -11.43 -12.64
N TYR A 489 -27.96 -10.15 -12.93
CA TYR A 489 -27.61 -9.57 -14.23
C TYR A 489 -26.11 -9.65 -14.51
N ALA A 490 -25.25 -9.39 -13.52
CA ALA A 490 -23.80 -9.47 -13.67
C ALA A 490 -23.34 -10.88 -14.08
N VAL A 491 -23.95 -11.93 -13.52
CA VAL A 491 -23.64 -13.32 -13.88
C VAL A 491 -24.15 -13.64 -15.29
N ARG A 492 -25.41 -13.32 -15.58
CA ARG A 492 -26.08 -13.69 -16.84
C ARG A 492 -25.50 -12.96 -18.05
N GLU A 493 -25.28 -11.66 -17.92
CA GLU A 493 -25.03 -10.74 -19.04
C GLU A 493 -23.64 -10.09 -19.01
N GLU A 494 -22.87 -10.27 -17.92
CA GLU A 494 -21.61 -9.53 -17.71
C GLU A 494 -20.40 -10.39 -17.36
N MET A 495 -20.49 -11.70 -17.57
CA MET A 495 -19.40 -12.65 -17.35
C MET A 495 -18.82 -12.58 -15.93
N ALA A 496 -19.63 -12.26 -14.92
CA ALA A 496 -19.21 -12.38 -13.53
C ALA A 496 -19.15 -13.87 -13.16
N ARG A 497 -17.94 -14.36 -12.86
CA ARG A 497 -17.65 -15.77 -12.58
C ARG A 497 -17.08 -16.00 -11.18
N HIS A 498 -16.62 -14.94 -10.51
CA HIS A 498 -16.11 -14.97 -9.15
C HIS A 498 -16.77 -13.88 -8.31
N LEU A 499 -16.83 -14.07 -7.00
CA LEU A 499 -17.49 -13.13 -6.09
C LEU A 499 -16.89 -11.71 -6.21
N ASN A 500 -15.58 -11.62 -6.38
CA ASN A 500 -14.88 -10.35 -6.56
C ASN A 500 -15.29 -9.60 -7.85
N ASP A 501 -15.80 -10.29 -8.88
CA ASP A 501 -16.27 -9.65 -10.11
C ASP A 501 -17.48 -8.77 -9.79
N VAL A 502 -18.41 -9.32 -9.00
CA VAL A 502 -19.60 -8.61 -8.55
C VAL A 502 -19.20 -7.52 -7.57
N LEU A 503 -18.43 -7.84 -6.52
CA LEU A 503 -18.15 -6.89 -5.44
C LEU A 503 -17.37 -5.64 -5.88
N PHE A 504 -16.38 -5.80 -6.75
CA PHE A 504 -15.42 -4.72 -7.04
C PHE A 504 -15.52 -4.14 -8.45
N ARG A 505 -16.13 -4.85 -9.42
CA ARG A 505 -16.06 -4.48 -10.84
C ARG A 505 -17.42 -4.25 -11.49
N ARG A 506 -18.40 -5.11 -11.22
CA ARG A 506 -19.78 -4.92 -11.69
C ARG A 506 -20.58 -4.06 -10.70
N THR A 507 -20.27 -4.10 -9.43
CA THR A 507 -20.85 -3.20 -8.44
C THR A 507 -19.76 -2.44 -7.71
N ASN A 508 -20.16 -1.49 -6.86
CA ASN A 508 -19.23 -0.72 -6.04
C ASN A 508 -19.20 -1.18 -4.57
N MET A 509 -19.88 -2.27 -4.24
CA MET A 509 -20.07 -2.71 -2.85
C MET A 509 -18.74 -2.90 -2.11
N GLY A 510 -17.76 -3.54 -2.76
CA GLY A 510 -16.44 -3.79 -2.18
C GLY A 510 -15.52 -2.57 -2.23
N ASN A 511 -15.75 -1.64 -3.17
CA ASN A 511 -14.94 -0.43 -3.29
C ASN A 511 -15.18 0.58 -2.15
N LEU A 512 -16.13 0.29 -1.26
CA LEU A 512 -16.52 1.12 -0.12
C LEU A 512 -16.21 0.46 1.23
N GLY A 513 -15.30 -0.52 1.23
CA GLY A 513 -14.94 -1.32 2.41
C GLY A 513 -15.75 -2.62 2.53
N ASP A 514 -15.46 -3.39 3.57
CA ASP A 514 -16.14 -4.68 3.82
C ASP A 514 -17.67 -4.48 3.86
N PRO A 515 -18.44 -5.09 2.94
CA PRO A 515 -19.88 -4.92 2.90
C PRO A 515 -20.61 -5.67 4.04
N GLY A 516 -19.88 -6.49 4.80
CA GLY A 516 -20.40 -7.27 5.92
C GLY A 516 -20.88 -8.66 5.51
N GLU A 517 -20.92 -9.54 6.51
CA GLU A 517 -21.21 -10.97 6.35
C GLU A 517 -22.58 -11.25 5.71
N ASP A 518 -23.60 -10.46 6.04
CA ASP A 518 -24.95 -10.63 5.49
C ASP A 518 -25.00 -10.36 3.98
N VAL A 519 -24.31 -9.30 3.52
CA VAL A 519 -24.23 -8.94 2.10
C VAL A 519 -23.41 -9.98 1.33
N LEU A 520 -22.29 -10.42 1.90
CA LEU A 520 -21.47 -11.47 1.29
C LEU A 520 -22.30 -12.76 1.13
N ARG A 521 -23.01 -13.19 2.17
CA ARG A 521 -23.87 -14.38 2.13
C ARG A 521 -24.95 -14.24 1.06
N LYS A 522 -25.77 -13.17 1.08
CA LYS A 522 -26.82 -12.94 0.08
C LYS A 522 -26.28 -12.92 -1.35
N THR A 523 -25.11 -12.29 -1.56
CA THR A 523 -24.48 -12.24 -2.89
C THR A 523 -24.01 -13.63 -3.33
N ILE A 524 -23.37 -14.38 -2.44
CA ILE A 524 -22.95 -15.76 -2.69
C ILE A 524 -24.15 -16.65 -2.98
N ASP A 525 -25.23 -16.55 -2.22
CA ASP A 525 -26.44 -17.36 -2.41
C ASP A 525 -26.98 -17.14 -3.83
N LEU A 526 -27.12 -15.88 -4.26
CA LEU A 526 -27.56 -15.53 -5.62
C LEU A 526 -26.60 -16.06 -6.69
N MET A 527 -25.29 -15.85 -6.54
CA MET A 527 -24.30 -16.33 -7.50
C MET A 527 -24.24 -17.86 -7.56
N SER A 528 -24.35 -18.52 -6.42
CA SER A 528 -24.31 -19.98 -6.31
C SER A 528 -25.51 -20.62 -7.00
N HIS A 529 -26.68 -19.99 -6.90
CA HIS A 529 -27.88 -20.42 -7.61
C HIS A 529 -27.71 -20.29 -9.13
N GLU A 530 -27.17 -19.18 -9.62
CA GLU A 530 -26.96 -18.96 -11.06
C GLU A 530 -25.85 -19.86 -11.63
N LEU A 531 -24.70 -19.94 -10.96
CA LEU A 531 -23.51 -20.66 -11.45
C LEU A 531 -23.45 -22.13 -10.99
N ALA A 532 -24.46 -22.60 -10.26
CA ALA A 532 -24.51 -23.92 -9.64
C ALA A 532 -23.26 -24.25 -8.81
N TRP A 533 -22.82 -23.31 -7.98
CA TRP A 533 -21.65 -23.52 -7.11
C TRP A 533 -21.94 -24.53 -6.00
N GLN A 534 -20.94 -25.35 -5.70
CA GLN A 534 -20.92 -26.17 -4.49
C GLN A 534 -20.55 -25.34 -3.26
N GLU A 535 -20.90 -25.82 -2.07
CA GLU A 535 -20.59 -25.15 -0.80
C GLU A 535 -19.09 -24.88 -0.61
N THR A 536 -18.23 -25.81 -1.05
CA THR A 536 -16.77 -25.64 -1.04
C THR A 536 -16.28 -24.47 -1.90
N VAL A 537 -16.94 -24.22 -3.03
CA VAL A 537 -16.64 -23.08 -3.91
C VAL A 537 -17.13 -21.80 -3.25
N CYS A 538 -18.31 -21.80 -2.64
CA CYS A 538 -18.86 -20.67 -1.91
C CYS A 538 -17.91 -20.21 -0.78
N ASP A 539 -17.41 -21.15 0.02
CA ASP A 539 -16.44 -20.87 1.09
C ASP A 539 -15.11 -20.34 0.53
N SER A 540 -14.60 -20.93 -0.55
CA SER A 540 -13.40 -20.48 -1.23
C SER A 540 -13.54 -19.04 -1.73
N GLU A 541 -14.63 -18.73 -2.43
CA GLU A 541 -14.90 -17.39 -2.98
C GLU A 541 -15.05 -16.36 -1.87
N LYS A 542 -15.80 -16.68 -0.81
CA LYS A 542 -15.90 -15.84 0.38
C LYS A 542 -14.53 -15.53 0.99
N ASN A 543 -13.69 -16.55 1.17
CA ASN A 543 -12.36 -16.39 1.76
C ASN A 543 -11.46 -15.52 0.87
N LYS A 544 -11.46 -15.74 -0.46
CA LYS A 544 -10.74 -14.90 -1.42
C LYS A 544 -11.20 -13.44 -1.37
N SER A 545 -12.50 -13.19 -1.22
CA SER A 545 -13.05 -11.83 -1.11
C SER A 545 -12.69 -11.15 0.21
N ARG A 546 -12.76 -11.86 1.33
CA ARG A 546 -12.40 -11.30 2.66
C ARG A 546 -10.97 -10.77 2.71
N VAL A 547 -10.04 -11.44 2.03
CA VAL A 547 -8.64 -11.01 1.93
C VAL A 547 -8.50 -9.60 1.34
N GLN A 548 -9.44 -9.15 0.50
CA GLN A 548 -9.38 -7.82 -0.14
C GLN A 548 -9.69 -6.66 0.81
N PHE A 549 -10.38 -6.90 1.94
CA PHE A 549 -10.86 -5.85 2.84
C PHE A 549 -9.96 -5.60 4.05
N VAL A 550 -9.05 -6.51 4.35
CA VAL A 550 -8.17 -6.43 5.51
C VAL A 550 -6.87 -5.79 5.04
N SER A 551 -6.40 -4.69 5.68
CA SER A 551 -4.98 -4.33 5.49
C SER A 551 -4.18 -5.43 6.11
N TRP A 552 -3.34 -6.03 5.28
CA TRP A 552 -2.22 -6.76 5.80
C TRP A 552 -1.32 -5.59 6.26
N ALA A 553 -1.22 -5.35 7.55
CA ALA A 553 -0.56 -6.29 8.40
C ALA A 553 -1.50 -7.35 8.95
N ARG A 554 -1.35 -8.55 8.39
CA ARG A 554 -1.52 -9.76 9.16
C ARG A 554 -0.72 -9.55 10.44
N THR A 555 -1.45 -9.26 11.52
CA THR A 555 -0.88 -8.84 12.79
C THR A 555 -0.84 -10.05 13.69
N PHE A 556 0.36 -10.40 14.14
CA PHE A 556 0.59 -11.48 15.08
C PHE A 556 0.98 -10.88 16.42
N VAL A 557 0.23 -11.23 17.47
CA VAL A 557 0.50 -10.77 18.83
C VAL A 557 1.12 -11.91 19.61
N ILE A 558 2.34 -11.67 20.09
CA ILE A 558 3.09 -12.61 20.92
C ILE A 558 2.99 -12.13 22.35
N VAL A 559 2.27 -12.89 23.16
CA VAL A 559 1.98 -12.52 24.55
C VAL A 559 2.82 -13.37 25.48
N ASN A 560 3.56 -12.72 26.38
CA ASN A 560 4.16 -13.40 27.51
C ASN A 560 3.21 -13.34 28.72
N PRO A 561 2.41 -14.39 28.99
CA PRO A 561 1.41 -14.35 30.06
C PRO A 561 2.06 -14.27 31.45
N LYS A 562 3.32 -14.73 31.59
CA LYS A 562 4.07 -14.73 32.86
C LYS A 562 4.74 -13.38 33.16
N ALA A 563 4.74 -12.45 32.20
CA ALA A 563 5.28 -11.10 32.41
C ALA A 563 4.57 -10.38 33.56
N TRP A 564 5.30 -9.48 34.22
CA TRP A 564 4.84 -8.74 35.40
C TRP A 564 4.24 -9.63 36.50
N GLY A 565 4.89 -10.77 36.79
CA GLY A 565 4.42 -11.68 37.83
C GLY A 565 3.06 -12.31 37.51
N ASN A 566 2.85 -12.73 36.27
CA ASN A 566 1.60 -13.26 35.72
C ASN A 566 0.44 -12.25 35.57
N MET A 567 0.66 -10.97 35.87
CA MET A 567 -0.38 -9.95 35.70
C MET A 567 -0.73 -9.72 34.24
N THR A 568 0.24 -9.83 33.32
CA THR A 568 0.00 -9.67 31.88
C THR A 568 -1.04 -10.66 31.36
N GLY A 569 -0.94 -11.94 31.73
CA GLY A 569 -1.95 -12.94 31.37
C GLY A 569 -3.34 -12.66 31.95
N LYS A 570 -3.42 -12.10 33.16
CA LYS A 570 -4.71 -11.75 33.80
C LYS A 570 -5.43 -10.61 33.09
N ILE A 571 -4.70 -9.59 32.64
CA ILE A 571 -5.29 -8.41 31.98
C ILE A 571 -5.44 -8.59 30.46
N TRP A 572 -4.80 -9.61 29.89
CA TRP A 572 -4.77 -9.86 28.44
C TRP A 572 -6.16 -9.88 27.77
N PRO A 573 -7.21 -10.54 28.28
CA PRO A 573 -8.52 -10.56 27.60
C PRO A 573 -9.11 -9.16 27.35
N ASN A 574 -8.85 -8.21 28.26
CA ASN A 574 -9.27 -6.82 28.08
C ASN A 574 -8.40 -6.08 27.04
N ILE A 575 -7.09 -6.34 27.06
CA ILE A 575 -6.14 -5.78 26.07
C ILE A 575 -6.49 -6.28 24.67
N GLU A 576 -6.70 -7.60 24.50
CA GLU A 576 -7.05 -8.24 23.23
C GLU A 576 -8.28 -7.60 22.60
N LYS A 577 -9.37 -7.46 23.38
CA LYS A 577 -10.60 -6.80 22.92
C LYS A 577 -10.34 -5.37 22.41
N LYS A 578 -9.50 -4.61 23.12
CA LYS A 578 -9.17 -3.23 22.73
C LYS A 578 -8.26 -3.17 21.50
N ILE A 579 -7.30 -4.08 21.37
CA ILE A 579 -6.46 -4.22 20.16
C ILE A 579 -7.33 -4.52 18.95
N HIS A 580 -8.24 -5.49 19.06
CA HIS A 580 -9.17 -5.83 17.99
C HIS A 580 -10.00 -4.63 17.52
N HIS A 581 -10.36 -3.76 18.46
CA HIS A 581 -11.09 -2.53 18.16
C HIS A 581 -10.20 -1.45 17.52
N ALA A 582 -8.97 -1.28 18.02
CA ALA A 582 -8.08 -0.19 17.61
C ALA A 582 -7.40 -0.42 16.25
N ILE A 583 -6.96 -1.65 15.99
CA ILE A 583 -6.16 -1.98 14.78
C ILE A 583 -6.76 -3.13 13.95
N GLY A 584 -7.92 -3.64 14.33
CA GLY A 584 -8.62 -4.71 13.60
C GLY A 584 -8.26 -6.13 14.05
N PRO A 585 -8.71 -7.17 13.33
CA PRO A 585 -8.48 -8.57 13.69
C PRO A 585 -6.99 -8.93 13.81
N VAL A 586 -6.61 -9.57 14.92
CA VAL A 586 -5.25 -10.05 15.17
C VAL A 586 -5.22 -11.56 15.43
N LYS A 587 -4.09 -12.21 15.11
CA LYS A 587 -3.79 -13.58 15.56
C LYS A 587 -2.95 -13.50 16.83
N VAL A 588 -3.22 -14.35 17.80
CA VAL A 588 -2.56 -14.33 19.12
C VAL A 588 -1.88 -15.67 19.39
N ALA A 589 -0.67 -15.64 19.94
CA ALA A 589 0.01 -16.79 20.52
C ALA A 589 0.66 -16.44 21.85
N PHE A 590 0.70 -17.41 22.76
CA PHE A 590 1.28 -17.24 24.09
C PHE A 590 2.65 -17.91 24.18
N THR A 591 3.62 -17.24 24.80
CA THR A 591 4.91 -17.86 25.11
C THR A 591 4.75 -18.86 26.26
N GLU A 592 5.50 -19.97 26.19
CA GLU A 592 5.40 -21.06 27.17
C GLU A 592 6.65 -21.13 28.06
N LYS A 593 7.80 -20.89 27.41
CA LYS A 593 9.16 -20.96 27.94
C LYS A 593 10.03 -19.83 27.36
N GLN A 594 11.19 -19.61 27.98
CA GLN A 594 12.19 -18.67 27.47
C GLN A 594 12.64 -19.06 26.05
N GLY A 595 12.82 -18.06 25.20
CA GLY A 595 13.14 -18.21 23.78
C GLY A 595 11.94 -18.57 22.88
N HIS A 596 10.75 -18.84 23.45
CA HIS A 596 9.57 -19.17 22.63
C HIS A 596 9.11 -17.98 21.79
N GLY A 597 9.28 -16.74 22.27
CA GLY A 597 8.92 -15.54 21.50
C GLY A 597 9.67 -15.43 20.17
N THR A 598 10.94 -15.83 20.14
CA THR A 598 11.76 -15.88 18.91
C THR A 598 11.21 -16.87 17.90
N ILE A 599 10.77 -18.05 18.35
CA ILE A 599 10.21 -19.09 17.48
C ILE A 599 8.89 -18.61 16.88
N LEU A 600 7.97 -18.12 17.72
CA LEU A 600 6.66 -17.64 17.28
C LEU A 600 6.77 -16.47 16.30
N ALA A 601 7.68 -15.52 16.55
CA ALA A 601 7.92 -14.40 15.64
C ALA A 601 8.47 -14.88 14.29
N ARG A 602 9.42 -15.80 14.29
CA ARG A 602 10.01 -16.38 13.07
C ARG A 602 8.98 -17.15 12.24
N GLU A 603 8.15 -17.95 12.88
CA GLU A 603 7.06 -18.69 12.24
C GLU A 603 6.04 -17.74 11.62
N ALA A 604 5.55 -16.76 12.40
CA ALA A 604 4.61 -15.77 11.92
C ALA A 604 5.17 -14.98 10.72
N LEU A 605 6.42 -14.51 10.78
CA LEU A 605 7.02 -13.78 9.66
C LEU A 605 7.20 -14.67 8.42
N THR A 606 7.53 -15.95 8.60
CA THR A 606 7.63 -16.92 7.49
C THR A 606 6.27 -17.19 6.85
N GLU A 607 5.20 -17.18 7.66
CA GLU A 607 3.82 -17.29 7.20
C GLU A 607 3.29 -16.01 6.50
N GLY A 608 4.09 -14.94 6.45
CA GLY A 608 3.73 -13.68 5.82
C GLY A 608 2.97 -12.70 6.72
N TYR A 609 3.11 -12.81 8.05
CA TYR A 609 2.67 -11.73 8.94
C TYR A 609 3.55 -10.49 8.75
N GLU A 610 2.94 -9.30 8.69
CA GLU A 610 3.65 -8.04 8.40
C GLU A 610 3.69 -7.10 9.60
N GLN A 611 3.01 -7.45 10.70
CA GLN A 611 3.19 -6.77 11.99
C GLN A 611 3.30 -7.79 13.10
N ILE A 612 4.33 -7.64 13.93
CA ILE A 612 4.53 -8.46 15.12
C ILE A 612 4.46 -7.54 16.34
N ILE A 613 3.46 -7.79 17.20
CA ILE A 613 3.28 -7.06 18.45
C ILE A 613 3.83 -7.90 19.61
N ALA A 614 4.86 -7.43 20.30
CA ALA A 614 5.34 -8.03 21.53
C ALA A 614 4.58 -7.48 22.75
N VAL A 615 3.94 -8.36 23.52
CA VAL A 615 3.20 -7.99 24.75
C VAL A 615 3.91 -8.59 25.95
N GLY A 616 4.64 -7.76 26.69
CA GLY A 616 5.52 -8.22 27.77
C GLY A 616 6.49 -7.15 28.28
N GLY A 617 7.57 -7.60 28.92
CA GLY A 617 8.69 -6.76 29.33
C GLY A 617 9.83 -6.77 28.32
N ASP A 618 10.96 -6.15 28.67
CA ASP A 618 12.13 -5.98 27.78
C ASP A 618 12.68 -7.31 27.23
N GLY A 619 12.72 -8.39 28.04
CA GLY A 619 13.12 -9.72 27.54
C GLY A 619 12.18 -10.29 26.47
N THR A 620 10.86 -10.06 26.59
CA THR A 620 9.89 -10.47 25.54
C THR A 620 10.08 -9.69 24.26
N ILE A 621 10.35 -8.39 24.37
CA ILE A 621 10.67 -7.51 23.24
C ILE A 621 11.93 -8.03 22.53
N ASN A 622 12.99 -8.32 23.28
CA ASN A 622 14.24 -8.84 22.73
C ASN A 622 14.06 -10.21 22.04
N GLU A 623 13.34 -11.16 22.66
CA GLU A 623 13.04 -12.46 22.05
C GLU A 623 12.32 -12.31 20.70
N VAL A 624 11.29 -11.46 20.65
CA VAL A 624 10.51 -11.24 19.42
C VAL A 624 11.37 -10.61 18.33
N VAL A 625 12.20 -9.62 18.65
CA VAL A 625 13.11 -8.97 17.69
C VAL A 625 14.10 -9.96 17.09
N ASN A 626 14.66 -10.87 17.90
CA ASN A 626 15.54 -11.92 17.39
C ASN A 626 14.82 -12.88 16.41
N GLY A 627 13.49 -12.97 16.48
CA GLY A 627 12.67 -13.75 15.55
C GLY A 627 12.53 -13.11 14.16
N PHE A 628 12.86 -11.83 13.99
CA PHE A 628 12.83 -11.15 12.67
C PHE A 628 13.89 -11.67 11.70
N PHE A 629 14.88 -12.39 12.21
CA PHE A 629 16.03 -12.85 11.47
C PHE A 629 16.11 -14.38 11.42
N LYS A 630 16.56 -14.88 10.27
CA LYS A 630 16.97 -16.26 10.03
C LYS A 630 18.22 -16.23 9.16
N ASP A 631 19.27 -16.94 9.58
CA ASP A 631 20.55 -16.99 8.86
C ASP A 631 21.10 -15.58 8.52
N ASP A 632 21.05 -14.67 9.50
CA ASP A 632 21.44 -13.26 9.38
C ASP A 632 20.65 -12.42 8.36
N LYS A 633 19.55 -12.95 7.80
CA LYS A 633 18.67 -12.24 6.87
C LYS A 633 17.31 -11.95 7.51
N ARG A 634 16.73 -10.79 7.15
CA ARG A 634 15.33 -10.47 7.47
C ARG A 634 14.42 -11.49 6.79
N ILE A 635 13.44 -12.01 7.54
CA ILE A 635 12.46 -12.95 7.01
C ILE A 635 11.42 -12.22 6.16
N ASN A 636 10.90 -11.10 6.67
CA ASN A 636 10.00 -10.21 5.96
C ASN A 636 10.55 -8.77 6.07
N PRO A 637 11.15 -8.21 5.00
CA PRO A 637 11.74 -6.87 5.02
C PRO A 637 10.77 -5.72 5.31
N GLU A 638 9.50 -5.91 4.99
CA GLU A 638 8.44 -4.91 5.19
C GLU A 638 7.74 -5.04 6.54
N ALA A 639 8.11 -6.04 7.35
CA ALA A 639 7.45 -6.28 8.62
C ALA A 639 7.74 -5.18 9.64
N VAL A 640 6.70 -4.77 10.36
CA VAL A 640 6.72 -3.72 11.37
C VAL A 640 6.66 -4.33 12.77
N PHE A 641 7.59 -3.94 13.62
CA PHE A 641 7.61 -4.29 15.03
C PHE A 641 6.80 -3.28 15.85
N ALA A 642 6.02 -3.78 16.81
CA ALA A 642 5.33 -2.92 17.77
C ALA A 642 5.33 -3.56 19.17
N ILE A 643 5.08 -2.74 20.19
CA ILE A 643 5.13 -3.21 21.57
C ILE A 643 3.91 -2.78 22.38
N ILE A 644 3.48 -3.64 23.29
CA ILE A 644 2.65 -3.28 24.44
C ILE A 644 3.45 -3.67 25.68
N SER A 645 4.08 -2.67 26.28
CA SER A 645 4.98 -2.86 27.39
C SER A 645 4.20 -3.02 28.70
N THR A 646 4.45 -4.11 29.41
CA THR A 646 3.89 -4.42 30.72
C THR A 646 5.01 -4.55 31.77
N GLY A 647 4.68 -4.42 33.06
CA GLY A 647 5.67 -4.51 34.15
C GLY A 647 6.31 -3.17 34.51
N THR A 648 7.45 -3.21 35.21
CA THR A 648 8.10 -2.02 35.81
C THR A 648 9.45 -1.62 35.19
N GLY A 649 10.12 -2.56 34.51
CA GLY A 649 11.40 -2.37 33.79
C GLY A 649 11.24 -1.37 32.66
N ARG A 650 10.69 -1.77 31.51
CA ARG A 650 10.23 -0.89 30.41
C ARG A 650 11.32 0.03 29.86
N ASP A 651 12.56 -0.43 29.84
CA ASP A 651 13.68 0.43 29.44
C ASP A 651 13.64 0.76 27.94
N PHE A 652 13.34 -0.22 27.08
CA PHE A 652 13.19 0.06 25.66
C PHE A 652 11.97 0.95 25.37
N SER A 653 10.85 0.69 26.06
CA SER A 653 9.66 1.55 26.00
C SER A 653 9.96 3.02 26.34
N ARG A 654 10.84 3.28 27.33
CA ARG A 654 11.29 4.64 27.65
C ARG A 654 12.19 5.24 26.58
N THR A 655 13.07 4.44 25.98
CA THR A 655 13.90 4.87 24.83
C THR A 655 13.02 5.40 23.70
N LEU A 656 11.90 4.72 23.42
CA LEU A 656 10.93 5.12 22.38
C LEU A 656 10.03 6.30 22.76
N GLY A 657 10.04 6.75 24.02
CA GLY A 657 9.05 7.72 24.52
C GLY A 657 7.62 7.17 24.56
N TRP A 658 7.47 5.85 24.66
CA TRP A 658 6.19 5.15 24.61
C TRP A 658 5.40 5.31 25.92
N PRO A 659 4.06 5.49 25.89
CA PRO A 659 3.29 5.80 27.09
C PRO A 659 3.27 4.64 28.09
N TYR A 660 3.07 4.97 29.37
CA TYR A 660 2.99 3.98 30.44
C TYR A 660 1.61 3.31 30.53
N ASP A 661 0.55 4.07 30.30
CA ASP A 661 -0.81 3.56 30.36
C ASP A 661 -1.10 2.64 29.18
N ILE A 662 -1.73 1.48 29.44
CA ILE A 662 -1.94 0.45 28.40
C ILE A 662 -2.96 0.91 27.37
N ASP A 663 -3.97 1.69 27.77
CA ASP A 663 -5.00 2.16 26.85
C ASP A 663 -4.40 3.22 25.91
N GLN A 664 -3.58 4.12 26.44
CA GLN A 664 -2.81 5.06 25.61
C GLN A 664 -1.84 4.34 24.65
N GLN A 665 -1.21 3.24 25.09
CA GLN A 665 -0.37 2.43 24.19
C GLN A 665 -1.19 1.84 23.02
N ILE A 666 -2.40 1.35 23.29
CA ILE A 666 -3.29 0.79 22.26
C ILE A 666 -3.79 1.89 21.31
N GLU A 667 -4.16 3.06 21.83
CA GLU A 667 -4.51 4.22 21.00
C GLU A 667 -3.34 4.61 20.09
N HIS A 668 -2.13 4.66 20.64
CA HIS A 668 -0.92 4.93 19.87
C HIS A 668 -0.68 3.87 18.78
N LEU A 669 -0.91 2.57 19.01
CA LEU A 669 -0.77 1.56 17.96
C LEU A 669 -1.61 1.88 16.70
N ALA A 670 -2.73 2.58 16.85
CA ALA A 670 -3.58 3.01 15.73
C ALA A 670 -3.16 4.34 15.08
N GLU A 671 -2.33 5.14 15.76
CA GLU A 671 -1.96 6.53 15.38
C GLU A 671 -0.49 6.70 14.98
N THR A 672 0.35 5.74 15.34
CA THR A 672 1.82 5.84 15.30
C THR A 672 2.38 5.67 13.90
N SER A 673 3.35 6.51 13.56
CA SER A 673 4.15 6.37 12.34
C SER A 673 5.14 5.21 12.46
N VAL A 674 5.54 4.66 11.32
CA VAL A 674 6.60 3.66 11.22
C VAL A 674 7.94 4.36 11.02
N TYR A 675 8.96 3.92 11.77
CA TYR A 675 10.32 4.44 11.68
C TYR A 675 11.32 3.29 11.54
N PRO A 676 12.45 3.49 10.86
CA PRO A 676 13.54 2.53 10.94
C PRO A 676 14.06 2.41 12.37
N LEU A 677 14.52 1.22 12.71
CA LEU A 677 15.14 0.87 13.98
C LEU A 677 16.45 0.13 13.69
N ASP A 678 17.54 0.74 14.13
CA ASP A 678 18.85 0.11 14.18
C ASP A 678 18.85 -0.98 15.25
N LEU A 679 19.63 -2.04 15.02
CA LEU A 679 19.81 -3.12 15.99
C LEU A 679 21.29 -3.40 16.19
N GLY A 680 21.68 -3.70 17.41
CA GLY A 680 23.01 -4.21 17.68
C GLY A 680 23.08 -5.71 17.43
N LYS A 681 23.99 -6.16 16.56
CA LYS A 681 24.32 -7.57 16.36
C LYS A 681 25.55 -7.92 17.19
N MET A 682 25.43 -8.94 18.04
CA MET A 682 26.49 -9.42 18.92
C MET A 682 26.88 -10.85 18.56
N LYS A 683 28.17 -11.12 18.38
CA LYS A 683 28.76 -12.47 18.37
C LYS A 683 29.54 -12.69 19.65
N PHE A 684 29.33 -13.81 20.32
CA PHE A 684 29.90 -14.06 21.64
C PHE A 684 29.87 -15.55 21.99
N VAL A 685 30.49 -15.90 23.13
CA VAL A 685 30.48 -17.25 23.68
C VAL A 685 29.34 -17.40 24.70
N ASN A 686 28.38 -18.29 24.45
CA ASN A 686 27.26 -18.53 25.37
C ASN A 686 27.71 -19.24 26.67
N LEU A 687 26.77 -19.43 27.60
CA LEU A 687 27.03 -20.12 28.87
C LEU A 687 27.44 -21.60 28.70
N GLN A 688 27.21 -22.19 27.53
CA GLN A 688 27.59 -23.56 27.17
C GLN A 688 28.97 -23.62 26.49
N GLY A 689 29.62 -22.48 26.21
CA GLY A 689 30.92 -22.42 25.55
C GLY A 689 30.85 -22.39 24.01
N GLU A 690 29.68 -22.20 23.42
CA GLU A 690 29.48 -22.17 21.97
C GLU A 690 29.48 -20.74 21.45
N GLU A 691 30.04 -20.53 20.25
CA GLU A 691 29.97 -19.24 19.57
C GLU A 691 28.59 -19.05 18.94
N VAL A 692 27.88 -18.00 19.36
CA VAL A 692 26.52 -17.71 18.91
C VAL A 692 26.37 -16.23 18.54
N SER A 693 25.37 -15.95 17.71
CA SER A 693 24.98 -14.58 17.35
C SER A 693 23.61 -14.23 17.96
N ARG A 694 23.46 -13.00 18.47
CA ARG A 694 22.20 -12.47 19.01
C ARG A 694 22.04 -10.99 18.67
N TYR A 695 20.80 -10.54 18.53
CA TYR A 695 20.46 -9.13 18.35
C TYR A 695 19.99 -8.49 19.66
N PHE A 696 20.27 -7.20 19.83
CA PHE A 696 19.80 -6.38 20.94
C PHE A 696 19.23 -5.06 20.45
N VAL A 697 18.16 -4.61 21.11
CA VAL A 697 17.41 -3.41 20.73
C VAL A 697 17.90 -2.16 21.44
N ASN A 698 18.39 -2.30 22.67
CA ASN A 698 18.59 -1.17 23.56
C ASN A 698 20.06 -1.04 23.98
N ILE A 699 20.56 -1.89 24.88
CA ILE A 699 21.94 -1.80 25.38
C ILE A 699 22.53 -3.19 25.62
N ALA A 700 23.75 -3.40 25.13
CA ALA A 700 24.60 -4.50 25.54
C ALA A 700 25.76 -3.95 26.38
N SER A 701 26.13 -4.64 27.45
CA SER A 701 27.16 -4.19 28.36
C SER A 701 27.95 -5.36 28.94
N PHE A 702 29.11 -5.08 29.50
CA PHE A 702 29.92 -6.09 30.17
C PHE A 702 30.72 -5.47 31.31
N GLY A 703 30.98 -6.32 32.30
CA GLY A 703 31.66 -5.95 33.53
C GLY A 703 30.74 -6.01 34.75
N LEU A 704 30.61 -4.89 35.49
CA LEU A 704 29.77 -4.81 36.69
C LEU A 704 28.28 -5.08 36.40
N SER A 705 27.78 -4.73 35.21
CA SER A 705 26.38 -4.97 34.81
C SER A 705 26.01 -6.46 34.82
N GLY A 706 26.78 -7.31 34.14
CA GLY A 706 26.56 -8.77 34.18
C GLY A 706 26.69 -9.40 35.57
N ALA A 707 27.51 -8.81 36.46
CA ALA A 707 27.56 -9.23 37.86
C ALA A 707 26.35 -8.77 38.69
N THR A 708 25.77 -7.62 38.34
CA THR A 708 24.58 -7.03 38.96
C THR A 708 23.35 -7.87 38.68
N ASP A 709 23.09 -8.25 37.43
CA ASP A 709 21.93 -9.07 37.08
C ASP A 709 21.96 -10.45 37.74
N ARG A 710 23.16 -11.06 37.83
CA ARG A 710 23.35 -12.30 38.59
C ARG A 710 23.07 -12.13 40.09
N ALA A 711 23.41 -10.98 40.67
CA ALA A 711 23.12 -10.68 42.08
C ALA A 711 21.63 -10.38 42.32
N VAL A 712 20.97 -9.67 41.41
CA VAL A 712 19.53 -9.38 41.45
C VAL A 712 18.70 -10.67 41.40
N ASN A 713 19.17 -11.69 40.67
CA ASN A 713 18.55 -13.02 40.67
C ASN A 713 18.67 -13.79 42.00
N ARG A 714 19.43 -13.33 42.99
CA ARG A 714 19.44 -13.90 44.35
C ARG A 714 18.32 -13.34 45.25
N TYR A 715 17.70 -12.22 44.86
CA TYR A 715 16.63 -11.55 45.60
C TYR A 715 15.25 -11.75 44.94
N VAL A 716 14.98 -12.95 44.41
CA VAL A 716 13.76 -13.29 43.66
C VAL A 716 12.47 -12.95 44.42
N TRP A 717 12.45 -13.13 45.75
CA TRP A 717 11.29 -12.84 46.59
C TRP A 717 10.92 -11.35 46.65
N LEU A 718 11.90 -10.44 46.56
CA LEU A 718 11.69 -8.99 46.54
C LEU A 718 11.14 -8.48 45.20
N LYS A 719 11.35 -9.22 44.09
CA LYS A 719 10.78 -8.90 42.76
C LYS A 719 9.25 -8.91 42.77
N GLN A 720 8.61 -9.62 43.70
CA GLN A 720 7.15 -9.65 43.85
C GLN A 720 6.56 -8.38 44.49
N TYR A 721 7.37 -7.61 45.22
CA TYR A 721 6.94 -6.40 45.93
C TYR A 721 7.48 -5.10 45.31
N SER A 722 8.77 -5.06 44.91
CA SER A 722 9.37 -3.91 44.24
C SER A 722 10.59 -4.31 43.39
N GLY A 723 10.41 -4.34 42.07
CA GLY A 723 11.50 -4.61 41.12
C GLY A 723 12.64 -3.58 41.18
N LYS A 724 12.33 -2.31 41.43
CA LYS A 724 13.31 -1.24 41.60
C LYS A 724 14.19 -1.44 42.84
N LEU A 725 13.60 -1.89 43.95
CA LEU A 725 14.35 -2.14 45.20
C LEU A 725 15.22 -3.39 45.08
N ALA A 726 14.69 -4.46 44.46
CA ALA A 726 15.46 -5.67 44.18
C ALA A 726 16.67 -5.40 43.28
N PHE A 727 16.49 -4.57 42.24
CA PHE A 727 17.57 -4.12 41.36
C PHE A 727 18.60 -3.30 42.13
N PHE A 728 18.16 -2.30 42.91
CA PHE A 728 19.03 -1.44 43.71
C PHE A 728 19.89 -2.24 44.71
N LEU A 729 19.31 -3.19 45.42
CA LEU A 729 20.03 -4.03 46.39
C LEU A 729 21.01 -5.00 45.69
N GLY A 730 20.62 -5.59 44.56
CA GLY A 730 21.52 -6.43 43.76
C GLY A 730 22.68 -5.64 43.17
N MET A 731 22.43 -4.41 42.71
CA MET A 731 23.45 -3.47 42.25
C MET A 731 24.40 -3.08 43.39
N LEU A 732 23.90 -2.76 44.58
CA LEU A 732 24.74 -2.44 45.75
C LEU A 732 25.64 -3.62 46.16
N GLN A 733 25.10 -4.84 46.15
CA GLN A 733 25.89 -6.04 46.43
C GLN A 733 26.94 -6.30 45.35
N ALA A 734 26.59 -6.16 44.08
CA ALA A 734 27.54 -6.32 42.98
C ALA A 734 28.66 -5.27 43.06
N LEU A 735 28.31 -4.01 43.34
CA LEU A 735 29.25 -2.91 43.54
C LEU A 735 30.29 -3.20 44.63
N LEU A 736 29.87 -3.80 45.74
CA LEU A 736 30.72 -4.13 46.89
C LEU A 736 31.61 -5.36 46.67
N THR A 737 31.22 -6.27 45.77
CA THR A 737 31.92 -7.55 45.55
C THR A 737 32.70 -7.61 44.24
N TYR A 738 32.45 -6.69 43.31
CA TYR A 738 33.01 -6.70 41.97
C TYR A 738 34.40 -6.04 41.90
N ARG A 739 35.34 -6.78 41.31
CA ARG A 739 36.69 -6.30 40.97
C ARG A 739 36.75 -5.90 39.50
N ASN A 740 37.51 -4.84 39.21
CA ASN A 740 37.73 -4.35 37.84
C ASN A 740 38.28 -5.48 36.95
N LYS A 741 37.91 -5.45 35.68
CA LYS A 741 38.28 -6.46 34.70
C LYS A 741 39.16 -5.83 33.63
N SER A 742 40.26 -6.48 33.30
CA SER A 742 41.17 -6.01 32.27
C SER A 742 40.71 -6.53 30.90
N VAL A 743 40.32 -5.65 30.00
CA VAL A 743 39.72 -6.02 28.70
C VAL A 743 40.42 -5.24 27.60
N ARG A 744 40.81 -5.94 26.52
CA ARG A 744 41.21 -5.27 25.29
C ARG A 744 39.96 -4.84 24.54
N LEU A 745 39.81 -3.54 24.34
CA LEU A 745 38.68 -2.93 23.67
C LEU A 745 39.17 -2.31 22.35
N LYS A 746 38.57 -2.76 21.25
CA LYS A 746 38.77 -2.19 19.93
C LYS A 746 37.46 -1.55 19.46
N ILE A 747 37.49 -0.26 19.15
CA ILE A 747 36.34 0.53 18.70
C ILE A 747 36.69 1.10 17.33
N ASP A 748 36.07 0.54 16.29
CA ASP A 748 36.39 0.83 14.88
C ASP A 748 37.91 0.93 14.64
N ASN A 749 38.35 2.06 14.08
CA ASN A 749 39.75 2.46 13.89
C ASN A 749 40.18 3.55 14.88
N GLN A 750 39.37 3.85 15.89
CA GLN A 750 39.51 5.01 16.77
C GLN A 750 40.24 4.66 18.07
N PHE A 751 40.07 3.43 18.53
CA PHE A 751 40.58 2.97 19.83
C PHE A 751 40.93 1.49 19.75
N ASP A 752 42.11 1.10 20.23
CA ASP A 752 42.54 -0.29 20.41
C ASP A 752 43.54 -0.34 21.57
N ASP A 753 43.04 -0.62 22.77
CA ASP A 753 43.87 -0.64 23.98
C ASP A 753 43.33 -1.63 25.03
N VAL A 754 44.19 -2.01 25.97
CA VAL A 754 43.85 -2.82 27.14
C VAL A 754 43.58 -1.88 28.32
N LEU A 755 42.36 -1.94 28.87
CA LEU A 755 41.96 -1.10 29.99
C LEU A 755 41.36 -1.93 31.13
N ASP A 756 41.58 -1.48 32.36
CA ASP A 756 40.84 -1.97 33.51
C ASP A 756 39.50 -1.23 33.61
N ILE A 757 38.43 -1.97 33.32
CA ILE A 757 37.07 -1.44 33.25
C ILE A 757 36.26 -1.83 34.49
N LYS A 758 35.42 -0.90 34.96
CA LYS A 758 34.26 -1.22 35.81
C LYS A 758 33.13 -1.72 34.94
N THR A 759 32.82 -1.01 33.85
CA THR A 759 31.75 -1.37 32.90
C THR A 759 32.03 -0.73 31.55
N VAL A 760 31.65 -1.43 30.49
CA VAL A 760 31.48 -0.84 29.16
C VAL A 760 30.03 -1.09 28.74
N ALA A 761 29.36 -0.06 28.24
CA ALA A 761 28.03 -0.14 27.67
C ALA A 761 28.08 0.27 26.19
N VAL A 762 27.60 -0.61 25.32
CA VAL A 762 27.42 -0.42 23.89
C VAL A 762 25.93 -0.14 23.65
N CYS A 763 25.60 1.11 23.39
CA CYS A 763 24.23 1.62 23.49
C CYS A 763 23.66 1.97 22.12
N ASN A 764 22.53 1.35 21.77
CA ASN A 764 21.63 1.77 20.68
C ASN A 764 20.49 2.65 21.23
N GLY A 765 20.09 2.41 22.48
CA GLY A 765 19.05 3.15 23.18
C GLY A 765 19.52 3.79 24.48
N LYS A 766 18.60 4.48 25.16
CA LYS A 766 18.93 5.46 26.19
C LYS A 766 18.93 4.91 27.62
N TYR A 767 18.05 3.97 27.90
CA TYR A 767 17.77 3.50 29.25
C TYR A 767 18.19 2.05 29.43
N PHE A 768 18.65 1.70 30.63
CA PHE A 768 19.03 0.34 30.99
C PHE A 768 18.91 0.12 32.49
N GLY A 769 18.78 -1.12 32.94
CA GLY A 769 18.79 -1.46 34.36
C GLY A 769 17.72 -0.74 35.19
N SER A 770 16.46 -0.82 34.78
CA SER A 770 15.31 -0.27 35.51
C SER A 770 15.27 1.27 35.57
N GLY A 771 15.55 1.91 34.44
CA GLY A 771 15.37 3.35 34.22
C GLY A 771 16.63 4.19 34.38
N MET A 772 17.81 3.59 34.50
CA MET A 772 19.06 4.35 34.44
C MET A 772 19.26 4.89 33.02
N LYS A 773 19.41 6.20 32.87
CA LYS A 773 19.59 6.85 31.57
C LYS A 773 21.06 6.81 31.17
N VAL A 774 21.54 5.60 30.88
CA VAL A 774 22.94 5.29 30.59
C VAL A 774 23.45 6.07 29.39
N SER A 775 22.68 6.17 28.30
CA SER A 775 23.09 6.91 27.12
C SER A 775 22.04 7.93 26.65
N PRO A 776 21.94 9.11 27.26
CA PRO A 776 20.90 10.11 26.97
C PRO A 776 20.84 10.56 25.50
N ASN A 777 21.97 10.50 24.80
CA ASN A 777 22.16 11.04 23.46
C ASN A 777 21.96 10.00 22.35
N SER A 778 21.77 8.73 22.68
CA SER A 778 21.62 7.68 21.65
C SER A 778 20.33 7.87 20.87
N GLU A 779 20.43 7.67 19.57
CA GLU A 779 19.30 7.68 18.65
C GLU A 779 19.16 6.30 18.04
N ILE A 780 17.93 5.80 17.96
CA ILE A 780 17.64 4.41 17.59
C ILE A 780 17.76 4.15 16.08
N ASN A 781 18.18 5.14 15.30
CA ASN A 781 18.09 5.13 13.83
C ASN A 781 19.15 6.05 13.17
N ASP A 782 20.27 6.32 13.86
CA ASP A 782 21.36 7.17 13.35
C ASP A 782 22.53 6.37 12.74
N GLY A 783 22.52 5.05 12.85
CA GLY A 783 23.55 4.14 12.36
C GLY A 783 24.78 4.04 13.27
N TRP A 784 24.69 4.45 14.54
CA TRP A 784 25.82 4.45 15.48
C TRP A 784 25.47 3.87 16.85
N PHE A 785 26.43 3.20 17.48
CA PHE A 785 26.42 2.99 18.92
C PHE A 785 27.03 4.19 19.64
N ASP A 786 26.48 4.55 20.80
CA ASP A 786 27.21 5.26 21.83
C ASP A 786 27.88 4.25 22.77
N VAL A 787 29.21 4.23 22.78
CA VAL A 787 30.03 3.34 23.60
C VAL A 787 30.55 4.10 24.81
N ILE A 788 30.02 3.75 25.98
CA ILE A 788 30.36 4.38 27.26
C ILE A 788 31.30 3.47 28.03
N VAL A 789 32.53 3.92 28.23
CA VAL A 789 33.56 3.21 28.97
C VAL A 789 33.71 3.86 30.34
N ILE A 790 33.36 3.11 31.38
CA ILE A 790 33.60 3.47 32.77
C ILE A 790 34.89 2.75 33.21
N PRO A 791 36.03 3.47 33.30
CA PRO A 791 37.27 2.88 33.76
C PRO A 791 37.18 2.54 35.26
N GLY A 792 38.27 2.10 35.87
CA GLY A 792 38.35 1.66 37.27
C GLY A 792 38.02 2.67 38.38
N ILE A 793 37.02 3.55 38.19
CA ILE A 793 36.45 4.47 39.18
C ILE A 793 36.16 3.71 40.48
N SER A 794 36.46 4.35 41.61
CA SER A 794 36.22 3.74 42.94
C SER A 794 34.72 3.46 43.17
N THR A 795 34.40 2.37 43.86
CA THR A 795 33.00 2.02 44.17
C THR A 795 32.27 3.13 44.93
N PHE A 796 32.98 3.86 45.80
CA PHE A 796 32.42 4.99 46.56
C PHE A 796 32.01 6.16 45.65
N GLU A 797 32.87 6.51 44.70
CA GLU A 797 32.61 7.58 43.74
C GLU A 797 31.48 7.22 42.77
N LEU A 798 31.37 5.96 42.37
CA LEU A 798 30.24 5.48 41.56
C LEU A 798 28.91 5.56 42.32
N LEU A 799 28.90 5.24 43.63
CA LEU A 799 27.73 5.37 44.50
C LEU A 799 27.27 6.83 44.66
N LEU A 800 28.20 7.77 44.85
CA LEU A 800 27.89 9.20 44.94
C LEU A 800 27.26 9.75 43.66
N ASN A 801 27.56 9.16 42.51
CA ASN A 801 27.10 9.63 41.21
C ASN A 801 25.91 8.84 40.63
N VAL A 802 25.34 7.86 41.37
CA VAL A 802 24.23 7.02 40.85
C VAL A 802 23.01 7.82 40.42
N ASN A 803 22.66 8.89 41.16
CA ASN A 803 21.55 9.78 40.81
C ASN A 803 21.80 10.50 39.48
N LYS A 804 23.05 10.83 39.15
CA LYS A 804 23.42 11.44 37.87
C LYS A 804 23.23 10.48 36.70
N VAL A 805 23.33 9.16 36.93
CA VAL A 805 23.06 8.15 35.89
C VAL A 805 21.55 8.12 35.58
N TYR A 806 20.69 8.13 36.59
CA TYR A 806 19.24 8.22 36.39
C TYR A 806 18.81 9.53 35.70
N GLN A 807 19.51 10.63 35.97
CA GLN A 807 19.28 11.92 35.30
C GLN A 807 19.93 12.04 33.92
N GLY A 808 20.90 11.17 33.60
CA GLY A 808 21.70 11.24 32.37
C GLY A 808 22.86 12.26 32.41
N THR A 809 23.16 12.89 33.54
CA THR A 809 24.22 13.90 33.65
C THR A 809 25.60 13.32 33.99
N HIS A 810 25.68 12.01 34.24
CA HIS A 810 26.94 11.33 34.56
C HIS A 810 28.01 11.41 33.45
N LEU A 811 27.61 11.61 32.19
CA LEU A 811 28.51 11.70 31.04
C LEU A 811 29.53 12.85 31.11
N THR A 812 29.33 13.84 31.99
CA THR A 812 30.30 14.94 32.20
C THR A 812 31.45 14.57 33.13
N HIS A 813 31.49 13.34 33.64
CA HIS A 813 32.56 12.89 34.54
C HIS A 813 33.88 12.76 33.77
N PRO A 814 35.00 13.34 34.26
CA PRO A 814 36.25 13.42 33.49
C PRO A 814 36.87 12.06 33.16
N GLU A 815 36.57 11.03 33.95
CA GLU A 815 37.08 9.67 33.71
C GLU A 815 36.23 8.84 32.74
N ILE A 816 34.98 9.22 32.48
CA ILE A 816 34.11 8.45 31.57
C ILE A 816 34.51 8.79 30.13
N LYS A 817 34.82 7.75 29.34
CA LYS A 817 35.12 7.90 27.91
C LYS A 817 33.88 7.53 27.10
N ILE A 818 33.59 8.33 26.08
CA ILE A 818 32.44 8.14 25.19
C ILE A 818 32.97 8.08 23.77
N PHE A 819 32.53 7.08 23.02
CA PHE A 819 32.85 6.93 21.60
C PHE A 819 31.56 6.74 20.81
N LYS A 820 31.50 7.26 19.58
CA LYS A 820 30.53 6.82 18.59
C LYS A 820 31.17 5.74 17.73
N ALA A 821 30.49 4.61 17.53
CA ALA A 821 31.09 3.49 16.82
C ALA A 821 30.08 2.66 16.02
N GLN A 822 30.52 2.08 14.91
CA GLN A 822 29.75 1.07 14.18
C GLN A 822 30.10 -0.34 14.62
N LYS A 823 31.36 -0.56 15.03
CA LYS A 823 31.87 -1.85 15.46
C LYS A 823 32.69 -1.74 16.74
N VAL A 824 32.41 -2.65 17.67
CA VAL A 824 33.14 -2.81 18.92
C VAL A 824 33.58 -4.26 19.06
N VAL A 825 34.83 -4.50 19.45
CA VAL A 825 35.33 -5.84 19.78
C VAL A 825 35.94 -5.79 21.16
N ALA A 826 35.48 -6.67 22.04
CA ALA A 826 35.94 -6.78 23.41
C ALA A 826 36.48 -8.19 23.65
N THR A 827 37.73 -8.28 24.11
CA THR A 827 38.39 -9.56 24.41
C THR A 827 38.99 -9.52 25.82
N PRO A 828 38.80 -10.55 26.65
CA PRO A 828 39.38 -10.57 27.99
C PRO A 828 40.91 -10.55 27.89
N ALA A 829 41.58 -9.69 28.65
CA ALA A 829 43.03 -9.83 28.83
C ALA A 829 43.34 -11.09 29.66
N HIS A 830 44.55 -11.63 29.53
CA HIS A 830 44.94 -12.90 30.17
C HIS A 830 44.67 -12.98 31.70
N THR A 831 44.59 -11.84 32.39
CA THR A 831 44.38 -11.73 33.85
C THR A 831 42.92 -11.52 34.26
N ALA A 832 41.99 -11.36 33.33
CA ALA A 832 40.62 -10.92 33.61
C ALA A 832 39.70 -12.03 34.15
N GLY A 833 39.99 -13.29 33.84
CA GLY A 833 39.06 -14.40 34.04
C GLY A 833 37.75 -14.22 33.24
N GLU A 834 36.67 -14.86 33.67
CA GLU A 834 35.37 -14.71 33.03
C GLU A 834 34.80 -13.28 33.18
N VAL A 835 34.38 -12.70 32.06
CA VAL A 835 33.68 -11.40 31.98
C VAL A 835 32.30 -11.64 31.39
N LEU A 836 31.27 -11.50 32.22
CA LEU A 836 29.88 -11.70 31.82
C LEU A 836 29.37 -10.55 30.95
N LEU A 837 28.57 -10.93 29.95
CA LEU A 837 27.77 -10.03 29.14
C LEU A 837 26.40 -9.81 29.79
N ASP A 838 25.84 -8.63 29.56
CA ASP A 838 24.48 -8.26 29.93
C ASP A 838 23.84 -7.53 28.74
N VAL A 839 22.78 -8.10 28.19
CA VAL A 839 22.15 -7.67 26.95
C VAL A 839 20.66 -7.51 27.16
N ASP A 840 20.19 -6.26 27.09
CA ASP A 840 18.80 -5.88 27.35
C ASP A 840 18.23 -6.45 28.68
N GLY A 841 19.08 -6.64 29.69
CA GLY A 841 18.73 -7.16 31.02
C GLY A 841 18.75 -8.69 31.14
N GLU A 842 19.44 -9.37 30.23
CA GLU A 842 19.72 -10.81 30.29
C GLU A 842 21.23 -11.08 30.28
N VAL A 843 21.66 -12.19 30.88
CA VAL A 843 23.07 -12.61 30.92
C VAL A 843 23.29 -13.78 29.97
N PRO A 844 23.57 -13.55 28.67
CA PRO A 844 23.57 -14.63 27.68
C PRO A 844 24.88 -15.42 27.63
N GLY A 845 25.99 -14.87 28.13
CA GLY A 845 27.30 -15.47 27.97
C GLY A 845 28.46 -14.59 28.42
N TYR A 846 29.61 -14.78 27.79
CA TYR A 846 30.89 -14.21 28.18
C TYR A 846 31.59 -13.51 27.01
N LEU A 847 32.51 -12.62 27.33
CA LEU A 847 33.57 -12.23 26.40
C LEU A 847 34.48 -13.43 26.05
N PRO A 848 35.07 -13.50 24.84
CA PRO A 848 35.14 -12.45 23.82
C PRO A 848 33.81 -12.19 23.10
N ALA A 849 33.58 -10.94 22.72
CA ALA A 849 32.41 -10.54 21.95
C ALA A 849 32.73 -9.46 20.92
N SER A 850 32.02 -9.49 19.79
CA SER A 850 31.99 -8.42 18.81
C SER A 850 30.58 -7.88 18.65
N PHE A 851 30.45 -6.57 18.56
CA PHE A 851 29.21 -5.82 18.40
C PHE A 851 29.29 -5.04 17.09
N GLU A 852 28.22 -5.09 16.30
CA GLU A 852 28.09 -4.41 15.02
C GLU A 852 26.70 -3.79 14.93
N ILE A 853 26.62 -2.51 14.58
CA ILE A 853 25.33 -1.84 14.37
C ILE A 853 24.79 -2.23 13.00
N LEU A 854 23.54 -2.65 12.96
CA LEU A 854 22.80 -2.86 11.73
C LEU A 854 21.90 -1.65 11.53
N HIS A 855 22.24 -0.82 10.54
CA HIS A 855 21.46 0.35 10.20
C HIS A 855 20.14 -0.05 9.52
N ASP A 856 19.04 0.60 9.89
CA ASP A 856 17.69 0.34 9.36
C ASP A 856 17.31 -1.16 9.39
N ALA A 857 17.71 -1.83 10.47
CA ALA A 857 17.67 -3.29 10.58
C ALA A 857 16.25 -3.83 10.57
N ILE A 858 15.30 -3.18 11.26
CA ILE A 858 13.86 -3.46 11.19
C ILE A 858 13.07 -2.15 11.23
N TYR A 859 11.75 -2.23 11.09
CA TYR A 859 10.86 -1.09 11.26
C TYR A 859 10.09 -1.19 12.57
N VAL A 860 9.83 -0.06 13.23
CA VAL A 860 9.12 0.00 14.51
C VAL A 860 8.02 1.06 14.50
N ARG A 861 6.88 0.77 15.15
CA ARG A 861 5.86 1.79 15.45
C ARG A 861 6.26 2.60 16.68
N ILE A 862 6.42 3.91 16.51
CA ILE A 862 6.69 4.85 17.61
C ILE A 862 5.76 6.05 17.55
N ALA A 863 5.56 6.70 18.70
CA ALA A 863 4.75 7.91 18.78
C ALA A 863 5.29 8.96 17.80
N PRO A 864 4.42 9.74 17.11
CA PRO A 864 4.88 10.82 16.25
C PRO A 864 5.79 11.74 17.05
N LYS A 865 7.06 11.88 16.66
CA LYS A 865 7.91 12.94 17.21
C LYS A 865 7.25 14.25 16.79
N LYS A 866 6.84 15.10 17.73
CA LYS A 866 6.56 16.50 17.42
C LYS A 866 7.87 17.07 16.87
N GLU A 867 7.97 17.22 15.55
CA GLU A 867 9.04 18.00 14.96
C GLU A 867 8.88 19.40 15.54
N ILE A 868 9.86 19.81 16.35
CA ILE A 868 10.04 21.23 16.66
C ILE A 868 10.38 21.85 15.31
N GLU A 869 9.49 22.70 14.81
CA GLU A 869 9.72 23.53 13.63
C GLU A 869 11.12 24.14 13.77
N ALA A 870 12.04 23.71 12.91
CA ALA A 870 13.29 24.40 12.75
C ALA A 870 12.98 25.63 11.89
N ASP A 871 12.85 26.77 12.58
CA ASP A 871 12.80 28.12 11.98
C ASP A 871 13.97 28.39 11.04
#